data_AF-A0A8H7GZ69-F1
#
_entry.id   AF-A0A8H7GZ69-F1
#
_cell.length_a   1.000
_cell.length_b   1.000
_cell.length_c   1.000
_cell.angle_alpha   90.00
_cell.angle_beta   90.00
_cell.angle_gamma   90.00
#
_symmetry.space_group_name_H-M   'P 1'
#
loop_
_entity.id
_entity.type
_entity.pdbx_description
1 polymer ?
#
loop_
_entity_poly.entity_id
_entity_poly.type
_entity_poly.pdbx_seq_one_letter_code
_entity_poly.pdbx_strand_id
1 'polypeptide(L)'
;MGAHLDSKLSELEDLHADWHNIDNPVCIPLQTPTPPPNNKEPPDKDGFAHITEEDYCEYNCWFDKDTLEMDNIIAKTLTKEEMDSIKMMAIQLFGHILQRNYKCICLLFFLGYPLNQLTAASTSVTHSLDPTPTRIYALHEEGRMDDYIDLQRYKDLCESNIIVKGEDLGVRYFHGSCDIAYAVMTDGVNLFEQAHSEKSTCWPIMAINLNLPASKRIKLCNLIPLGVIPGPNQLKDFDLYLEPFVGEAIKQACGVETYNVTRRERFKLRAHAFLILGNMQAIKHVTQMKGPNGKVPCCACKAIGVYHTCCKGYYIPLANPANYPNAIPDGRPDPQDFPPNTIPLYNPLDLPLRTKARIADQLGEMDAANTKRQRDALSKNYGLINHSILDRIPLICWPDLYPHKYLHLFLLNHGRELISLWTGSCHGIDDSGNKDYLISADDWAAIGLETKEASKTLPAAFIRPLPNIQTSQAVFCGKTWAFWLVFIGPVVLRGRLAKKYYEHYLELVEIMKDEIAHYVEGFEEYYYQYKYDRLCVCKLTLHALLHVADDVLRCGPVWVAWSFCMERYCREVTFCAKSKVVPYVTISKHVLHMGQIAAIANRFPSIRKALLFGKNDAPAPISRMEFMYPEYEQHDIILRFPRLREFRLKGTIRQHVARYFRTNNFWQLPRLTYHGWLAYLPERCERWGKLRIGDGGDCIRSAVACNPSSIYGKRDSSFVRRDENENDPDATVNMIGVTGYGRLDFILAVTFPTDQENEIDAPTTHVLAHITEAKDVEGDAAEERISFTKFGRSFVLDITSVKNVAGRVFTRATREAGEWVIIDRSGGICRTDFRVDEHDSDNEDGWAN
;
A
#
# COMPACT_ATOMS: atom_id res chain seq x y z
N MET A 1 -9.96 -10.35 -52.57
CA MET A 1 -9.14 -9.32 -51.87
C MET A 1 -8.11 -9.92 -50.90
N GLY A 2 -7.77 -11.22 -50.97
CA GLY A 2 -6.72 -11.81 -50.11
C GLY A 2 -5.28 -11.54 -50.58
N ALA A 3 -5.03 -11.45 -51.89
CA ALA A 3 -3.69 -11.25 -52.44
C ALA A 3 -3.11 -9.83 -52.27
N HIS A 4 -3.94 -8.85 -51.87
CA HIS A 4 -3.50 -7.47 -51.65
C HIS A 4 -3.09 -7.21 -50.19
N LEU A 5 -3.36 -8.16 -49.28
CA LEU A 5 -3.02 -8.10 -47.86
C LEU A 5 -1.59 -8.61 -47.61
N ASP A 6 -1.17 -9.65 -48.33
CA ASP A 6 0.19 -10.21 -48.22
C ASP A 6 1.26 -9.24 -48.78
N SER A 7 0.94 -8.43 -49.79
CA SER A 7 1.89 -7.45 -50.34
C SER A 7 2.12 -6.22 -49.44
N LYS A 8 1.20 -5.92 -48.52
CA LYS A 8 1.36 -4.81 -47.55
C LYS A 8 1.99 -5.27 -46.23
N LEU A 9 1.91 -6.57 -45.92
CA LEU A 9 2.63 -7.18 -44.80
C LEU A 9 4.12 -7.34 -45.12
N SER A 10 4.51 -7.62 -46.37
CA SER A 10 5.93 -7.68 -46.75
C SER A 10 6.60 -6.29 -46.77
N GLU A 11 5.89 -5.23 -47.16
CA GLU A 11 6.40 -3.84 -47.10
C GLU A 11 6.68 -3.37 -45.65
N LEU A 12 6.02 -3.96 -44.65
CA LEU A 12 6.26 -3.69 -43.21
C LEU A 12 7.41 -4.53 -42.63
N GLU A 13 7.72 -5.69 -43.23
CA GLU A 13 8.88 -6.51 -42.87
C GLU A 13 10.19 -5.92 -43.46
N ASP A 14 10.13 -5.33 -44.66
CA ASP A 14 11.29 -4.69 -45.31
C ASP A 14 11.76 -3.40 -44.59
N LEU A 15 10.84 -2.65 -43.96
CA LEU A 15 11.18 -1.47 -43.14
C LEU A 15 11.87 -1.83 -41.80
N HIS A 16 11.73 -3.07 -41.34
CA HIS A 16 12.37 -3.58 -40.11
C HIS A 16 13.79 -4.11 -40.36
N ALA A 17 14.16 -4.40 -41.61
CA ALA A 17 15.46 -4.94 -41.99
C ALA A 17 16.59 -3.89 -42.04
N ASP A 18 16.27 -2.61 -42.28
CA ASP A 18 17.27 -1.54 -42.46
C ASP A 18 17.94 -1.07 -41.14
N TRP A 19 17.42 -1.45 -39.97
CA TRP A 19 18.03 -1.10 -38.67
C TRP A 19 19.15 -2.06 -38.24
N HIS A 20 19.30 -3.20 -38.92
CA HIS A 20 20.32 -4.21 -38.60
C HIS A 20 21.66 -4.02 -39.33
N ASN A 21 21.78 -3.06 -40.26
CA ASN A 21 22.97 -2.82 -41.10
C ASN A 21 23.73 -1.54 -40.77
N ILE A 22 23.83 -1.16 -39.48
CA ILE A 22 24.81 -0.16 -39.06
C ILE A 22 26.08 -0.90 -38.64
N ASP A 23 27.11 -0.86 -39.49
CA ASP A 23 28.43 -1.42 -39.19
C ASP A 23 29.04 -0.76 -37.93
N ASN A 24 29.34 -1.58 -36.92
CA ASN A 24 30.13 -1.16 -35.76
C ASN A 24 31.62 -1.06 -36.15
N PRO A 25 32.34 0.01 -35.80
CA PRO A 25 33.78 0.09 -36.05
C PRO A 25 34.56 -0.91 -35.16
N VAL A 26 35.50 -1.62 -35.79
CA VAL A 26 36.36 -2.65 -35.19
C VAL A 26 37.28 -2.05 -34.12
N CYS A 27 37.25 -2.59 -32.90
CA CYS A 27 38.20 -2.26 -31.82
C CYS A 27 39.48 -3.10 -31.91
N ILE A 28 40.64 -2.42 -31.87
CA ILE A 28 41.98 -3.01 -31.79
C ILE A 28 42.32 -3.27 -30.31
N PRO A 29 42.85 -4.45 -29.90
CA PRO A 29 43.18 -4.72 -28.51
C PRO A 29 44.52 -4.07 -28.10
N LEU A 30 44.52 -3.35 -26.97
CA LEU A 30 45.74 -2.85 -26.30
C LEU A 30 46.35 -3.93 -25.40
N GLN A 31 47.67 -4.09 -25.47
CA GLN A 31 48.49 -4.99 -24.64
C GLN A 31 48.73 -4.42 -23.23
N THR A 32 48.65 -5.29 -22.21
CA THR A 32 49.00 -5.02 -20.81
C THR A 32 50.51 -5.16 -20.55
N PRO A 33 51.15 -4.28 -19.74
CA PRO A 33 52.56 -4.41 -19.38
C PRO A 33 52.80 -5.25 -18.10
N THR A 34 53.94 -5.94 -18.06
CA THR A 34 54.46 -6.85 -17.02
C THR A 34 55.10 -6.12 -15.82
N PRO A 35 55.09 -6.67 -14.58
CA PRO A 35 55.73 -6.04 -13.41
C PRO A 35 57.18 -6.52 -13.16
N PRO A 36 58.04 -5.75 -12.46
CA PRO A 36 59.42 -6.11 -12.15
C PRO A 36 59.60 -6.80 -10.76
N PRO A 37 60.78 -7.38 -10.46
CA PRO A 37 60.93 -8.43 -9.44
C PRO A 37 61.47 -7.96 -8.07
N ASN A 38 61.16 -8.81 -7.08
CA ASN A 38 61.44 -8.81 -5.63
C ASN A 38 62.90 -8.59 -5.19
N ASN A 39 63.08 -7.97 -4.01
CA ASN A 39 64.31 -8.04 -3.20
C ASN A 39 64.00 -8.33 -1.71
N LYS A 40 64.86 -9.14 -1.08
CA LYS A 40 64.70 -9.82 0.23
C LYS A 40 65.50 -9.16 1.38
N GLU A 41 65.11 -9.54 2.63
CA GLU A 41 65.88 -9.73 3.91
C GLU A 41 65.49 -8.81 5.10
N PRO A 42 65.77 -9.15 6.41
CA PRO A 42 65.75 -10.42 7.17
C PRO A 42 65.00 -10.28 8.57
N PRO A 43 64.96 -11.30 9.47
CA PRO A 43 63.93 -11.43 10.52
C PRO A 43 64.38 -11.21 12.00
N ASP A 44 63.45 -10.79 12.88
CA ASP A 44 63.52 -11.02 14.34
C ASP A 44 62.07 -11.05 14.92
N LYS A 45 61.56 -12.22 15.31
CA LYS A 45 61.33 -12.69 16.69
C LYS A 45 60.44 -11.79 17.57
N ASP A 46 59.14 -12.06 17.54
CA ASP A 46 58.35 -12.32 18.74
C ASP A 46 57.07 -13.09 18.40
N GLY A 47 56.76 -14.12 19.20
CA GLY A 47 55.78 -15.14 18.91
C GLY A 47 54.33 -14.74 19.18
N PHE A 48 53.69 -14.07 18.22
CA PHE A 48 52.25 -14.08 17.98
C PHE A 48 51.99 -14.20 16.47
N ALA A 49 50.94 -14.90 16.06
CA ALA A 49 50.61 -15.08 14.64
C ALA A 49 50.38 -13.72 13.95
N HIS A 50 51.29 -13.35 13.03
CA HIS A 50 51.22 -12.14 12.23
C HIS A 50 50.24 -12.32 11.07
N ILE A 51 49.18 -11.52 11.04
CA ILE A 51 48.39 -11.23 9.84
C ILE A 51 49.27 -10.35 8.96
N THR A 52 49.47 -10.72 7.69
CA THR A 52 50.34 -9.97 6.76
C THR A 52 49.57 -8.84 6.06
N GLU A 53 50.27 -7.82 5.59
CA GLU A 53 49.68 -6.76 4.75
C GLU A 53 49.14 -7.35 3.42
N GLU A 54 49.65 -8.51 2.99
CA GLU A 54 49.13 -9.28 1.86
C GLU A 54 47.80 -10.01 2.21
N ASP A 55 47.59 -10.44 3.45
CA ASP A 55 46.28 -10.93 3.94
C ASP A 55 45.23 -9.80 4.02
N TYR A 56 45.68 -8.57 4.30
CA TYR A 56 44.84 -7.36 4.27
C TYR A 56 44.59 -6.86 2.83
N CYS A 57 45.54 -7.06 1.91
CA CYS A 57 45.38 -6.71 0.49
C CYS A 57 44.53 -7.74 -0.29
N GLU A 58 44.47 -9.01 0.12
CA GLU A 58 43.55 -9.99 -0.47
C GLU A 58 42.09 -9.75 0.01
N TYR A 59 41.91 -9.18 1.21
CA TYR A 59 40.62 -8.69 1.71
C TYR A 59 40.18 -7.37 1.04
N ASN A 60 41.12 -6.45 0.76
CA ASN A 60 40.85 -5.18 0.08
C ASN A 60 40.79 -5.26 -1.46
N CYS A 61 41.27 -6.34 -2.09
CA CYS A 61 41.14 -6.53 -3.55
C CYS A 61 39.74 -6.97 -4.02
N TRP A 62 38.79 -7.21 -3.10
CA TRP A 62 37.38 -7.49 -3.43
C TRP A 62 36.43 -6.33 -3.08
N PHE A 63 36.92 -5.27 -2.46
CA PHE A 63 36.13 -4.12 -2.04
C PHE A 63 36.81 -2.80 -2.41
N ASP A 64 36.92 -2.53 -3.72
CA ASP A 64 36.85 -1.14 -4.19
C ASP A 64 36.50 -1.06 -5.68
N LYS A 65 35.20 -1.12 -5.96
CA LYS A 65 34.46 -0.30 -6.93
C LYS A 65 33.00 -0.75 -6.94
N ASP A 66 32.12 0.21 -6.66
CA ASP A 66 30.66 0.19 -6.87
C ASP A 66 29.73 -0.35 -5.75
N THR A 67 30.07 -0.18 -4.47
CA THR A 67 29.12 -0.50 -3.36
C THR A 67 28.42 0.70 -2.72
N LEU A 68 28.92 1.93 -2.88
CA LEU A 68 28.25 3.12 -2.32
C LEU A 68 26.93 3.50 -3.02
N GLU A 69 26.67 2.97 -4.21
CA GLU A 69 25.38 3.12 -4.92
C GLU A 69 24.36 2.04 -4.54
N MET A 70 24.78 0.86 -4.05
CA MET A 70 23.89 -0.29 -3.79
C MET A 70 23.22 -0.24 -2.40
N ASP A 71 23.91 0.20 -1.35
CA ASP A 71 23.31 0.29 -0.02
C ASP A 71 22.26 1.41 0.08
N ASN A 72 22.41 2.43 -0.76
CA ASN A 72 21.40 3.48 -0.98
C ASN A 72 20.19 3.01 -1.84
N ILE A 73 20.35 1.97 -2.65
CA ILE A 73 19.25 1.32 -3.40
C ILE A 73 18.45 0.43 -2.44
N ILE A 74 19.12 -0.26 -1.52
CA ILE A 74 18.51 -1.19 -0.56
C ILE A 74 17.67 -0.47 0.50
N ALA A 75 18.10 0.70 0.98
CA ALA A 75 17.32 1.49 1.94
C ALA A 75 16.04 2.12 1.37
N LYS A 76 15.82 2.09 0.04
CA LYS A 76 14.77 2.88 -0.63
C LYS A 76 13.68 2.07 -1.32
N THR A 77 13.86 0.77 -1.57
CA THR A 77 12.78 -0.12 -2.04
C THR A 77 11.99 -0.67 -0.84
N LEU A 78 10.65 -0.71 -0.92
CA LEU A 78 9.85 -1.33 0.15
C LEU A 78 10.18 -2.84 0.22
N THR A 79 10.49 -3.36 1.41
CA THR A 79 10.67 -4.80 1.64
C THR A 79 9.40 -5.59 1.31
N LYS A 80 9.50 -6.92 1.19
CA LYS A 80 8.37 -7.80 0.87
C LYS A 80 7.21 -7.60 1.87
N GLU A 81 7.55 -7.43 3.13
CA GLU A 81 6.63 -7.14 4.24
C GLU A 81 6.05 -5.75 4.19
N GLU A 82 6.83 -4.76 3.80
CA GLU A 82 6.31 -3.40 3.67
C GLU A 82 5.25 -3.30 2.57
N MET A 83 5.36 -4.14 1.53
CA MET A 83 4.31 -4.30 0.52
C MET A 83 3.10 -5.03 1.07
N ASP A 84 3.30 -6.07 1.86
CA ASP A 84 2.20 -6.81 2.50
C ASP A 84 1.49 -5.93 3.55
N SER A 85 2.19 -4.98 4.18
CA SER A 85 1.59 -3.99 5.12
C SER A 85 0.70 -3.00 4.41
N ILE A 86 1.14 -2.50 3.26
CA ILE A 86 0.32 -1.60 2.44
C ILE A 86 -0.87 -2.38 1.89
N LYS A 87 -0.66 -3.65 1.54
CA LYS A 87 -1.73 -4.48 1.02
C LYS A 87 -2.83 -4.67 2.03
N MET A 88 -2.45 -5.15 3.19
CA MET A 88 -3.38 -5.38 4.28
C MET A 88 -3.98 -4.08 4.77
N MET A 89 -3.25 -2.96 4.80
CA MET A 89 -3.83 -1.66 5.11
C MET A 89 -4.97 -1.32 4.14
N ALA A 90 -4.82 -1.43 2.82
CA ALA A 90 -5.94 -1.12 1.92
C ALA A 90 -6.94 -2.25 1.67
N ILE A 91 -6.59 -3.52 1.93
CA ILE A 91 -7.60 -4.58 2.12
C ILE A 91 -8.36 -4.32 3.43
N GLN A 92 -7.79 -3.76 4.47
CA GLN A 92 -8.53 -3.43 5.71
C GLN A 92 -9.40 -2.20 5.52
N LEU A 93 -8.88 -1.19 4.80
CA LEU A 93 -9.62 0.02 4.53
C LEU A 93 -10.79 -0.23 3.54
N PHE A 94 -10.67 -1.20 2.64
CA PHE A 94 -11.60 -1.29 1.50
C PHE A 94 -12.12 -2.72 1.23
N GLY A 95 -11.70 -3.70 2.05
CA GLY A 95 -11.59 -5.17 1.86
C GLY A 95 -12.79 -6.01 1.56
N HIS A 96 -13.88 -5.69 2.21
CA HIS A 96 -15.01 -6.59 2.23
C HIS A 96 -16.25 -5.72 2.32
N ILE A 97 -16.68 -5.26 1.15
CA ILE A 97 -18.04 -4.75 1.01
C ILE A 97 -18.90 -5.96 0.67
N LEU A 98 -19.66 -6.47 1.65
CA LEU A 98 -20.70 -7.45 1.36
C LEU A 98 -21.69 -6.81 0.38
N GLN A 99 -22.02 -7.52 -0.70
CA GLN A 99 -23.02 -7.10 -1.68
C GLN A 99 -24.38 -6.81 -1.03
N ARG A 100 -24.68 -7.40 0.14
CA ARG A 100 -25.86 -7.10 0.96
C ARG A 100 -25.79 -5.74 1.68
N ASN A 101 -24.62 -5.36 2.20
CA ASN A 101 -24.41 -4.06 2.85
C ASN A 101 -24.42 -2.94 1.79
N TYR A 102 -23.92 -3.25 0.60
CA TYR A 102 -24.04 -2.39 -0.59
C TYR A 102 -25.47 -2.28 -1.09
N LYS A 103 -26.21 -3.40 -1.14
CA LYS A 103 -27.64 -3.40 -1.44
C LYS A 103 -28.41 -2.55 -0.43
N CYS A 104 -28.10 -2.55 0.87
CA CYS A 104 -28.72 -1.63 1.82
C CYS A 104 -28.48 -0.14 1.51
N ILE A 105 -27.32 0.22 0.95
CA ILE A 105 -26.99 1.58 0.50
C ILE A 105 -27.76 1.95 -0.78
N CYS A 106 -28.11 0.99 -1.65
CA CYS A 106 -28.97 1.24 -2.83
C CYS A 106 -30.48 0.95 -2.62
N LEU A 107 -30.88 0.13 -1.64
CA LEU A 107 -32.25 -0.37 -1.44
C LEU A 107 -33.08 0.43 -0.46
N LEU A 108 -32.54 1.45 0.20
CA LEU A 108 -33.36 2.38 0.99
C LEU A 108 -34.31 3.24 0.11
N PHE A 109 -34.34 3.01 -1.21
CA PHE A 109 -35.32 3.60 -2.13
C PHE A 109 -36.53 2.72 -2.49
N PHE A 110 -36.62 1.45 -2.06
CA PHE A 110 -37.84 0.65 -2.26
C PHE A 110 -38.09 -0.31 -1.09
N LEU A 111 -39.17 -0.04 -0.35
CA LEU A 111 -39.85 -0.88 0.65
C LEU A 111 -39.31 -0.76 2.09
N GLY A 112 -40.00 0.04 2.91
CA GLY A 112 -39.86 -0.02 4.36
C GLY A 112 -40.51 -1.28 4.93
N TYR A 113 -39.72 -2.14 5.60
CA TYR A 113 -40.11 -3.11 6.64
C TYR A 113 -38.85 -3.57 7.44
N PRO A 114 -38.98 -4.04 8.69
CA PRO A 114 -37.86 -4.21 9.63
C PRO A 114 -37.22 -5.60 9.64
N LEU A 115 -35.98 -5.60 10.15
CA LEU A 115 -35.00 -6.68 10.39
C LEU A 115 -35.55 -7.93 11.10
N ASN A 116 -35.22 -9.14 10.61
CA ASN A 116 -34.75 -10.29 11.43
C ASN A 116 -34.41 -11.56 10.60
N GLN A 117 -33.40 -12.29 11.11
CA GLN A 117 -32.95 -13.67 10.81
C GLN A 117 -32.09 -13.91 9.54
N LEU A 118 -30.87 -14.43 9.75
CA LEU A 118 -30.51 -15.81 9.37
C LEU A 118 -29.10 -16.21 9.85
N THR A 119 -29.09 -17.33 10.57
CA THR A 119 -27.96 -18.09 11.14
C THR A 119 -27.49 -19.20 10.19
N ALA A 120 -26.18 -19.47 10.23
CA ALA A 120 -25.48 -20.76 10.09
C ALA A 120 -25.66 -21.64 8.83
N ALA A 121 -24.53 -21.98 8.18
CA ALA A 121 -24.13 -23.38 7.90
C ALA A 121 -22.69 -23.45 7.35
N SER A 122 -21.80 -24.10 8.09
CA SER A 122 -20.47 -24.54 7.69
C SER A 122 -20.51 -25.99 7.20
N THR A 123 -19.87 -26.32 6.07
CA THR A 123 -19.48 -27.70 5.74
C THR A 123 -18.13 -27.75 5.04
N SER A 124 -17.25 -28.60 5.58
CA SER A 124 -15.90 -28.91 5.16
C SER A 124 -15.85 -29.85 3.95
N VAL A 125 -14.94 -29.61 2.99
CA VAL A 125 -14.45 -30.64 2.07
C VAL A 125 -12.94 -30.48 1.86
N THR A 126 -12.21 -31.55 2.16
CA THR A 126 -10.77 -31.74 1.90
C THR A 126 -10.53 -32.15 0.45
N HIS A 127 -9.55 -31.56 -0.26
CA HIS A 127 -8.94 -32.21 -1.42
C HIS A 127 -7.46 -31.83 -1.65
N SER A 128 -6.78 -32.83 -2.22
CA SER A 128 -5.35 -33.08 -2.39
C SER A 128 -4.54 -32.10 -3.23
N LEU A 129 -3.27 -31.93 -2.84
CA LEU A 129 -2.22 -31.14 -3.48
C LEU A 129 -1.70 -31.77 -4.79
N ASP A 130 -1.66 -30.98 -5.87
CA ASP A 130 -0.78 -31.19 -7.04
C ASP A 130 -0.36 -29.80 -7.61
N PRO A 131 0.93 -29.51 -7.86
CA PRO A 131 1.40 -28.15 -8.15
C PRO A 131 1.44 -27.88 -9.65
N THR A 132 0.34 -27.37 -10.20
CA THR A 132 0.33 -26.60 -11.45
C THR A 132 -0.10 -25.16 -11.14
N PRO A 133 0.17 -24.15 -12.00
CA PRO A 133 -0.24 -22.77 -11.73
C PRO A 133 -1.75 -22.64 -11.94
N THR A 134 -2.51 -23.19 -11.00
CA THR A 134 -3.96 -23.25 -11.01
C THR A 134 -4.50 -21.89 -10.58
N ARG A 135 -5.42 -21.33 -11.38
CA ARG A 135 -6.30 -20.23 -10.95
C ARG A 135 -6.83 -20.59 -9.56
N ILE A 136 -6.70 -19.67 -8.60
CA ILE A 136 -7.25 -19.87 -7.25
C ILE A 136 -8.76 -19.91 -7.40
N TYR A 137 -9.33 -21.10 -7.47
CA TYR A 137 -10.76 -21.31 -7.30
C TYR A 137 -11.05 -21.14 -5.80
N ALA A 138 -11.22 -19.89 -5.37
CA ALA A 138 -11.80 -19.62 -4.06
C ALA A 138 -13.26 -20.07 -4.10
N LEU A 139 -13.70 -20.79 -3.06
CA LEU A 139 -15.11 -21.09 -2.83
C LEU A 139 -15.86 -19.77 -2.76
N HIS A 140 -16.73 -19.52 -3.73
CA HIS A 140 -17.53 -18.29 -3.80
C HIS A 140 -18.67 -18.36 -2.79
N GLU A 141 -18.62 -17.54 -1.75
CA GLU A 141 -19.79 -17.22 -0.94
C GLU A 141 -20.63 -16.17 -1.69
N GLU A 142 -21.92 -16.46 -1.88
CA GLU A 142 -22.84 -15.60 -2.61
C GLU A 142 -22.90 -14.20 -1.94
N GLY A 143 -22.48 -13.16 -2.66
CA GLY A 143 -22.48 -11.77 -2.17
C GLY A 143 -21.17 -11.24 -1.60
N ARG A 144 -20.05 -11.96 -1.73
CA ARG A 144 -18.70 -11.49 -1.34
C ARG A 144 -17.86 -11.16 -2.60
N MET A 145 -17.11 -10.05 -2.55
CA MET A 145 -16.18 -9.62 -3.62
C MET A 145 -14.77 -9.49 -3.05
N ASP A 146 -13.93 -10.50 -3.28
CA ASP A 146 -12.56 -10.55 -2.74
C ASP A 146 -11.51 -10.16 -3.81
N ASP A 147 -11.82 -10.33 -5.09
CA ASP A 147 -10.95 -9.93 -6.19
C ASP A 147 -11.72 -9.58 -7.48
N TYR A 148 -11.01 -9.13 -8.52
CA TYR A 148 -11.60 -8.74 -9.81
C TYR A 148 -12.33 -9.90 -10.53
N ILE A 149 -12.00 -11.15 -10.20
CA ILE A 149 -12.65 -12.33 -10.79
C ILE A 149 -14.06 -12.57 -10.23
N ASP A 150 -14.38 -11.99 -9.08
CA ASP A 150 -15.71 -12.11 -8.46
C ASP A 150 -16.74 -11.18 -9.10
N LEU A 151 -16.28 -10.22 -9.91
CA LEU A 151 -17.11 -9.26 -10.62
C LEU A 151 -18.09 -9.96 -11.56
N GLN A 152 -19.35 -9.51 -11.53
CA GLN A 152 -20.34 -9.96 -12.50
C GLN A 152 -19.85 -9.74 -13.93
N ARG A 153 -19.22 -8.59 -14.20
CA ARG A 153 -18.62 -8.30 -15.51
C ARG A 153 -17.54 -9.31 -15.92
N TYR A 154 -16.72 -9.81 -14.99
CA TYR A 154 -15.73 -10.85 -15.31
C TYR A 154 -16.43 -12.16 -15.68
N LYS A 155 -17.51 -12.52 -14.96
CA LYS A 155 -18.34 -13.69 -15.27
C LYS A 155 -19.01 -13.55 -16.66
N ASP A 156 -19.60 -12.39 -16.95
CA ASP A 156 -20.22 -12.08 -18.25
C ASP A 156 -19.18 -12.13 -19.39
N LEU A 157 -17.97 -11.63 -19.16
CA LEU A 157 -16.86 -11.72 -20.11
C LEU A 157 -16.48 -13.18 -20.39
N CYS A 158 -16.41 -14.03 -19.36
CA CYS A 158 -16.12 -15.47 -19.54
C CYS A 158 -17.14 -16.19 -20.43
N GLU A 159 -18.36 -15.65 -20.53
CA GLU A 159 -19.44 -16.16 -21.40
C GLU A 159 -19.46 -15.49 -22.78
N SER A 160 -18.80 -14.34 -22.94
CA SER A 160 -18.79 -13.52 -24.14
C SER A 160 -17.64 -13.89 -25.08
N ASN A 161 -17.89 -13.83 -26.39
CA ASN A 161 -16.86 -13.99 -27.40
C ASN A 161 -15.95 -12.76 -27.51
N ILE A 162 -14.69 -13.00 -27.87
CA ILE A 162 -13.71 -11.95 -28.17
C ILE A 162 -14.06 -11.35 -29.53
N ILE A 163 -14.34 -10.05 -29.53
CA ILE A 163 -14.64 -9.28 -30.74
C ILE A 163 -13.47 -8.35 -31.04
N VAL A 164 -12.84 -8.52 -32.19
CA VAL A 164 -11.72 -7.67 -32.64
C VAL A 164 -12.12 -6.95 -33.91
N LYS A 165 -12.14 -5.62 -33.89
CA LYS A 165 -12.53 -4.78 -35.05
C LYS A 165 -13.90 -5.16 -35.65
N GLY A 166 -14.83 -5.62 -34.81
CA GLY A 166 -16.18 -6.03 -35.22
C GLY A 166 -16.30 -7.49 -35.67
N GLU A 167 -15.20 -8.25 -35.72
CA GLU A 167 -15.21 -9.67 -36.07
C GLU A 167 -15.18 -10.54 -34.80
N ASP A 168 -16.10 -11.50 -34.73
CA ASP A 168 -16.13 -12.52 -33.68
C ASP A 168 -15.07 -13.59 -33.97
N LEU A 169 -14.14 -13.77 -33.03
CA LEU A 169 -13.08 -14.78 -33.16
C LEU A 169 -13.54 -16.22 -32.88
N GLY A 170 -14.79 -16.42 -32.46
CA GLY A 170 -15.35 -17.71 -32.06
C GLY A 170 -14.76 -18.28 -30.77
N VAL A 171 -14.09 -17.43 -29.98
CA VAL A 171 -13.43 -17.83 -28.72
C VAL A 171 -13.88 -16.88 -27.61
N ARG A 172 -14.25 -17.44 -26.46
CA ARG A 172 -14.66 -16.69 -25.28
C ARG A 172 -13.48 -16.09 -24.51
N TYR A 173 -13.69 -14.97 -23.83
CA TYR A 173 -12.67 -14.41 -22.95
C TYR A 173 -12.33 -15.39 -21.82
N PHE A 174 -11.05 -15.45 -21.45
CA PHE A 174 -10.55 -16.23 -20.32
C PHE A 174 -10.87 -17.74 -20.35
N HIS A 175 -11.30 -18.26 -21.49
CA HIS A 175 -11.61 -19.68 -21.68
C HIS A 175 -10.36 -20.56 -21.58
N GLY A 176 -9.21 -20.06 -22.04
CA GLY A 176 -7.94 -20.75 -21.90
C GLY A 176 -7.45 -20.70 -20.45
N SER A 177 -6.98 -21.84 -19.94
CA SER A 177 -6.37 -21.91 -18.59
C SER A 177 -5.11 -21.04 -18.47
N CYS A 178 -4.49 -20.67 -19.59
CA CYS A 178 -3.31 -19.82 -19.65
C CYS A 178 -3.63 -18.36 -20.02
N ASP A 179 -4.91 -17.98 -20.18
CA ASP A 179 -5.27 -16.60 -20.54
C ASP A 179 -4.95 -15.63 -19.40
N ILE A 180 -4.41 -14.47 -19.74
CA ILE A 180 -3.91 -13.47 -18.78
C ILE A 180 -4.83 -12.23 -18.76
N ALA A 181 -5.23 -11.80 -17.57
CA ALA A 181 -5.77 -10.48 -17.33
C ALA A 181 -4.66 -9.57 -16.76
N TYR A 182 -4.55 -8.34 -17.24
CA TYR A 182 -3.61 -7.37 -16.69
C TYR A 182 -4.20 -5.97 -16.60
N ALA A 183 -3.83 -5.22 -15.56
CA ALA A 183 -4.14 -3.79 -15.45
C ALA A 183 -2.97 -2.97 -16.00
N VAL A 184 -3.25 -1.92 -16.77
CA VAL A 184 -2.26 -0.98 -17.29
C VAL A 184 -2.30 0.28 -16.44
N MET A 185 -1.14 0.82 -16.08
CA MET A 185 -1.05 2.02 -15.26
C MET A 185 -0.03 3.01 -15.79
N THR A 186 -0.38 4.29 -15.70
CA THR A 186 0.52 5.41 -16.01
C THR A 186 0.31 6.57 -15.04
N ASP A 187 1.41 7.28 -14.75
CA ASP A 187 1.43 8.43 -13.84
C ASP A 187 2.55 9.37 -14.25
N GLY A 188 2.36 10.66 -14.03
CA GLY A 188 3.34 11.69 -14.36
C GLY A 188 4.35 11.86 -13.24
N VAL A 189 5.64 11.95 -13.58
CA VAL A 189 6.73 12.06 -12.59
C VAL A 189 7.64 13.20 -12.93
N ASN A 190 7.95 14.04 -11.95
CA ASN A 190 8.95 15.10 -12.06
C ASN A 190 10.36 14.51 -11.89
N LEU A 191 11.27 14.79 -12.82
CA LEU A 191 12.63 14.29 -12.78
C LEU A 191 13.60 15.12 -11.92
N PHE A 192 13.29 16.40 -11.70
CA PHE A 192 14.16 17.32 -10.95
C PHE A 192 13.35 18.12 -9.93
N GLU A 193 13.89 18.29 -8.72
CA GLU A 193 13.25 18.97 -7.59
C GLU A 193 13.32 20.51 -7.64
N GLN A 194 13.88 21.13 -8.70
CA GLN A 194 14.07 22.59 -8.70
C GLN A 194 12.77 23.36 -8.99
N ALA A 195 12.44 24.27 -8.06
CA ALA A 195 11.27 25.16 -8.01
C ALA A 195 11.06 26.11 -9.21
N HIS A 196 11.93 26.09 -10.22
CA HIS A 196 11.83 26.93 -11.41
C HIS A 196 11.59 26.17 -12.72
N SER A 197 11.54 24.82 -12.69
CA SER A 197 11.16 24.03 -13.85
C SER A 197 10.18 22.90 -13.50
N GLU A 198 8.91 23.25 -13.31
CA GLU A 198 7.77 22.32 -13.34
C GLU A 198 7.57 21.64 -14.73
N LYS A 199 8.59 21.65 -15.59
CA LYS A 199 8.54 21.32 -17.02
C LYS A 199 9.38 20.10 -17.39
N SER A 200 9.72 19.24 -16.45
CA SER A 200 10.58 18.08 -16.71
C SER A 200 9.90 16.82 -16.22
N THR A 201 8.79 16.45 -16.89
CA THR A 201 7.96 15.30 -16.54
C THR A 201 8.24 14.10 -17.46
N CYS A 202 8.26 12.88 -16.92
CA CYS A 202 8.13 11.66 -17.72
C CYS A 202 6.86 10.88 -17.30
N TRP A 203 6.33 10.07 -18.22
CA TRP A 203 5.16 9.22 -17.95
C TRP A 203 5.51 7.76 -18.17
N PRO A 204 6.00 7.05 -17.15
CA PRO A 204 6.11 5.60 -17.18
C PRO A 204 4.77 4.91 -17.44
N ILE A 205 4.83 3.78 -18.15
CA ILE A 205 3.70 2.88 -18.41
C ILE A 205 4.12 1.48 -17.96
N MET A 206 3.29 0.86 -17.14
CA MET A 206 3.51 -0.52 -16.68
C MET A 206 2.21 -1.33 -16.64
N ALA A 207 2.35 -2.65 -16.62
CA ALA A 207 1.27 -3.59 -16.41
C ALA A 207 1.43 -4.37 -15.11
N ILE A 208 0.28 -4.70 -14.50
CA ILE A 208 0.15 -5.58 -13.34
C ILE A 208 -0.53 -6.85 -13.83
N ASN A 209 0.15 -8.01 -13.69
CA ASN A 209 -0.47 -9.29 -13.97
C ASN A 209 -1.50 -9.63 -12.90
N LEU A 210 -2.79 -9.57 -13.24
CA LEU A 210 -3.89 -9.77 -12.30
C LEU A 210 -4.07 -11.25 -11.92
N ASN A 211 -3.58 -12.19 -12.74
CA ASN A 211 -3.62 -13.63 -12.44
C ASN A 211 -2.75 -14.02 -11.23
N LEU A 212 -1.79 -13.18 -10.85
CA LEU A 212 -0.98 -13.42 -9.65
C LEU A 212 -1.78 -13.07 -8.38
N PRO A 213 -1.58 -13.80 -7.26
CA PRO A 213 -2.20 -13.45 -5.99
C PRO A 213 -1.93 -11.98 -5.62
N ALA A 214 -2.87 -11.34 -4.93
CA ALA A 214 -2.75 -9.94 -4.49
C ALA A 214 -1.40 -9.67 -3.79
N SER A 215 -0.96 -10.59 -2.94
CA SER A 215 0.33 -10.57 -2.23
C SER A 215 1.56 -10.62 -3.15
N LYS A 216 1.43 -11.06 -4.40
CA LYS A 216 2.54 -11.18 -5.36
C LYS A 216 2.46 -10.15 -6.49
N ARG A 217 1.28 -9.81 -7.02
CA ARG A 217 1.15 -9.01 -8.26
C ARG A 217 1.71 -7.60 -8.20
N ILE A 218 1.70 -6.95 -7.04
CA ILE A 218 2.23 -5.58 -6.89
C ILE A 218 3.71 -5.52 -6.47
N LYS A 219 4.39 -6.66 -6.39
CA LYS A 219 5.83 -6.68 -6.12
C LYS A 219 6.57 -6.09 -7.31
N LEU A 220 7.56 -5.24 -7.06
CA LEU A 220 8.32 -4.57 -8.12
C LEU A 220 8.87 -5.58 -9.15
N CYS A 221 9.33 -6.75 -8.69
CA CYS A 221 9.81 -7.85 -9.54
C CYS A 221 8.74 -8.54 -10.41
N ASN A 222 7.46 -8.30 -10.14
CA ASN A 222 6.32 -8.85 -10.89
C ASN A 222 5.57 -7.78 -11.70
N LEU A 223 6.00 -6.50 -11.62
CA LEU A 223 5.49 -5.44 -12.47
C LEU A 223 6.13 -5.58 -13.86
N ILE A 224 5.32 -5.39 -14.90
CA ILE A 224 5.76 -5.53 -16.29
C ILE A 224 5.97 -4.13 -16.86
N PRO A 225 7.21 -3.70 -17.14
CA PRO A 225 7.44 -2.43 -17.81
C PRO A 225 6.91 -2.49 -19.25
N LEU A 226 6.01 -1.56 -19.62
CA LEU A 226 5.49 -1.47 -20.98
C LEU A 226 6.16 -0.37 -21.79
N GLY A 227 6.55 0.73 -21.15
CA GLY A 227 7.24 1.82 -21.82
C GLY A 227 7.40 3.05 -20.95
N VAL A 228 8.00 4.09 -21.53
CA VAL A 228 8.11 5.40 -20.91
C VAL A 228 7.88 6.45 -21.98
N ILE A 229 7.01 7.40 -21.67
CA ILE A 229 6.80 8.57 -22.50
C ILE A 229 7.74 9.67 -21.98
N PRO A 230 8.75 10.08 -22.76
CA PRO A 230 9.76 11.02 -22.32
C PRO A 230 9.22 12.46 -22.30
N GLY A 231 9.77 13.29 -21.40
CA GLY A 231 9.62 14.74 -21.41
C GLY A 231 10.65 15.42 -22.33
N PRO A 232 10.96 16.73 -22.12
CA PRO A 232 10.59 17.55 -20.97
C PRO A 232 9.18 18.13 -21.02
N ASN A 233 8.71 18.50 -22.21
CA ASN A 233 7.42 19.17 -22.34
C ASN A 233 6.26 18.19 -22.24
N GLN A 234 5.14 18.66 -21.68
CA GLN A 234 3.87 17.95 -21.78
C GLN A 234 3.55 17.72 -23.27
N LEU A 235 3.33 16.46 -23.63
CA LEU A 235 3.11 16.08 -25.03
C LEU A 235 1.78 16.60 -25.55
N LYS A 236 1.81 17.00 -26.82
CA LYS A 236 0.60 17.43 -27.53
C LYS A 236 -0.34 16.26 -27.81
N ASP A 237 0.21 15.08 -28.07
CA ASP A 237 -0.55 13.87 -28.39
C ASP A 237 0.01 12.69 -27.61
N PHE A 238 -0.77 12.22 -26.63
CA PHE A 238 -0.42 11.09 -25.78
C PHE A 238 -0.65 9.75 -26.51
N ASP A 239 -1.58 9.72 -27.48
CA ASP A 239 -2.03 8.49 -28.14
C ASP A 239 -0.95 7.91 -29.06
N LEU A 240 -0.11 8.77 -29.66
CA LEU A 240 1.03 8.33 -30.49
C LEU A 240 2.00 7.39 -29.75
N TYR A 241 2.16 7.59 -28.44
CA TYR A 241 3.04 6.74 -27.62
C TYR A 241 2.34 5.45 -27.14
N LEU A 242 1.02 5.43 -27.16
CA LEU A 242 0.23 4.25 -26.81
C LEU A 242 -0.05 3.35 -28.01
N GLU A 243 0.13 3.82 -29.24
CA GLU A 243 -0.12 3.06 -30.47
C GLU A 243 0.62 1.70 -30.51
N PRO A 244 1.92 1.59 -30.17
CA PRO A 244 2.60 0.29 -30.13
C PRO A 244 1.94 -0.68 -29.14
N PHE A 245 1.61 -0.17 -27.95
CA PHE A 245 0.92 -0.96 -26.92
C PHE A 245 -0.47 -1.43 -27.39
N VAL A 246 -1.26 -0.55 -28.01
CA VAL A 246 -2.59 -0.91 -28.54
C VAL A 246 -2.48 -1.98 -29.62
N GLY A 247 -1.49 -1.85 -30.52
CA GLY A 247 -1.22 -2.86 -31.54
C GLY A 247 -0.88 -4.23 -30.94
N GLU A 248 -0.04 -4.26 -29.91
CA GLU A 248 0.29 -5.49 -29.17
C GLU A 248 -0.90 -6.05 -28.40
N ALA A 249 -1.70 -5.22 -27.74
CA ALA A 249 -2.88 -5.66 -26.99
C ALA A 249 -3.93 -6.30 -27.92
N ILE A 250 -4.11 -5.78 -29.13
CA ILE A 250 -4.99 -6.40 -30.15
C ILE A 250 -4.42 -7.75 -30.59
N LYS A 251 -3.12 -7.86 -30.86
CA LYS A 251 -2.46 -9.14 -31.20
C LYS A 251 -2.61 -10.16 -30.08
N GLN A 252 -2.43 -9.74 -28.83
CA GLN A 252 -2.61 -10.57 -27.64
C GLN A 252 -4.06 -11.05 -27.47
N ALA A 253 -5.06 -10.22 -27.80
CA ALA A 253 -6.46 -10.63 -27.78
C ALA A 253 -6.77 -11.68 -28.86
N CYS A 254 -6.21 -11.54 -30.07
CA CYS A 254 -6.29 -12.57 -31.11
C CYS A 254 -5.57 -13.87 -30.71
N GLY A 255 -4.53 -13.73 -29.90
CA GLY A 255 -3.71 -14.79 -29.34
C GLY A 255 -2.38 -14.96 -30.08
N VAL A 256 -1.30 -15.14 -29.32
CA VAL A 256 0.08 -15.23 -29.80
C VAL A 256 0.60 -16.65 -29.57
N GLU A 257 1.15 -17.28 -30.60
CA GLU A 257 1.78 -18.60 -30.49
C GLU A 257 2.94 -18.56 -29.48
N THR A 258 2.81 -19.32 -28.41
CA THR A 258 3.71 -19.31 -27.27
C THR A 258 4.09 -20.74 -26.88
N TYR A 259 5.33 -20.96 -26.46
CA TYR A 259 5.79 -22.26 -25.99
C TYR A 259 5.67 -22.38 -24.47
N ASN A 260 4.90 -23.35 -24.00
CA ASN A 260 4.80 -23.68 -22.59
C ASN A 260 5.96 -24.62 -22.20
N VAL A 261 6.92 -24.13 -21.42
CA VAL A 261 8.11 -24.92 -21.02
C VAL A 261 7.74 -26.10 -20.11
N THR A 262 6.75 -25.93 -19.24
CA THR A 262 6.31 -26.96 -18.29
C THR A 262 5.61 -28.12 -19.00
N ARG A 263 4.69 -27.80 -19.93
CA ARG A 263 3.92 -28.78 -20.72
C ARG A 263 4.64 -29.22 -21.99
N ARG A 264 5.74 -28.54 -22.35
CA ARG A 264 6.56 -28.76 -23.55
C ARG A 264 5.79 -28.69 -24.87
N GLU A 265 4.75 -27.87 -24.94
CA GLU A 265 3.89 -27.73 -26.11
C GLU A 265 3.70 -26.27 -26.52
N ARG A 266 3.36 -26.04 -27.80
CA ARG A 266 2.91 -24.72 -28.25
C ARG A 266 1.43 -24.56 -27.95
N PHE A 267 1.06 -23.38 -27.52
CA PHE A 267 -0.32 -22.98 -27.29
C PHE A 267 -0.52 -21.53 -27.69
N LYS A 268 -1.76 -21.17 -27.97
CA LYS A 268 -2.13 -19.79 -28.28
C LYS A 268 -2.38 -19.03 -26.97
N LEU A 269 -1.42 -18.20 -26.55
CA LEU A 269 -1.54 -17.37 -25.36
C LEU A 269 -2.39 -16.14 -25.66
N ARG A 270 -3.45 -15.92 -24.87
CA ARG A 270 -4.21 -14.67 -24.92
C ARG A 270 -3.96 -13.83 -23.68
N ALA A 271 -3.86 -12.53 -23.88
CA ALA A 271 -3.74 -11.58 -22.79
C ALA A 271 -4.65 -10.37 -23.05
N HIS A 272 -5.29 -9.88 -21.99
CA HIS A 272 -6.31 -8.85 -22.08
C HIS A 272 -6.05 -7.74 -21.05
N ALA A 273 -5.94 -6.50 -21.55
CA ALA A 273 -5.96 -5.31 -20.70
C ALA A 273 -7.35 -5.18 -20.07
N PHE A 274 -7.43 -5.39 -18.76
CA PHE A 274 -8.68 -5.42 -18.01
C PHE A 274 -9.04 -4.04 -17.43
N LEU A 275 -8.04 -3.27 -16.98
CA LEU A 275 -8.22 -1.94 -16.38
C LEU A 275 -7.16 -0.97 -16.89
N ILE A 276 -7.54 0.31 -16.99
CA ILE A 276 -6.61 1.43 -17.20
C ILE A 276 -6.61 2.30 -15.94
N LEU A 277 -5.45 2.39 -15.30
CA LEU A 277 -5.26 3.05 -14.02
C LEU A 277 -4.36 4.28 -14.18
N GLY A 278 -4.65 5.33 -13.41
CA GLY A 278 -3.82 6.52 -13.41
C GLY A 278 -4.42 7.62 -12.54
N ASN A 279 -3.62 8.63 -12.23
CA ASN A 279 -4.15 9.83 -11.58
C ASN A 279 -5.12 10.59 -12.51
N MET A 280 -5.87 11.58 -12.00
CA MET A 280 -6.81 12.35 -12.84
C MET A 280 -6.13 12.99 -14.06
N GLN A 281 -4.84 13.33 -13.99
CA GLN A 281 -4.07 13.87 -15.11
C GLN A 281 -3.70 12.80 -16.14
N ALA A 282 -3.40 11.57 -15.73
CA ALA A 282 -3.18 10.42 -16.61
C ALA A 282 -4.48 10.04 -17.31
N ILE A 283 -5.56 9.89 -16.52
CA ILE A 283 -6.89 9.51 -17.04
C ILE A 283 -7.35 10.52 -18.08
N LYS A 284 -7.25 11.84 -17.82
CA LYS A 284 -7.64 12.85 -18.84
C LYS A 284 -6.92 12.66 -20.18
N HIS A 285 -5.65 12.24 -20.16
CA HIS A 285 -4.85 12.07 -21.36
C HIS A 285 -5.27 10.81 -22.11
N VAL A 286 -5.34 9.68 -21.40
CA VAL A 286 -5.69 8.39 -22.02
C VAL A 286 -7.16 8.27 -22.41
N THR A 287 -8.06 9.07 -21.82
CA THR A 287 -9.49 9.14 -22.22
C THR A 287 -9.79 10.34 -23.12
N GLN A 288 -8.78 11.14 -23.48
CA GLN A 288 -8.94 12.33 -24.32
C GLN A 288 -10.00 13.30 -23.78
N MET A 289 -10.01 13.50 -22.47
CA MET A 289 -10.94 14.41 -21.78
C MET A 289 -10.31 15.76 -21.47
N LYS A 290 -11.17 16.77 -21.32
CA LYS A 290 -10.75 18.06 -20.76
C LYS A 290 -10.29 17.84 -19.31
N GLY A 291 -9.26 18.58 -18.91
CA GLY A 291 -8.65 18.41 -17.60
C GLY A 291 -9.55 18.81 -16.42
N PRO A 292 -9.06 18.62 -15.18
CA PRO A 292 -9.85 18.79 -13.95
C PRO A 292 -10.51 20.17 -13.75
N ASN A 293 -9.97 21.22 -14.36
CA ASN A 293 -10.50 22.58 -14.28
C ASN A 293 -11.48 22.91 -15.42
N GLY A 294 -11.93 21.91 -16.19
CA GLY A 294 -12.86 22.07 -17.30
C GLY A 294 -14.32 22.15 -16.87
N LYS A 295 -15.20 22.60 -17.78
CA LYS A 295 -16.65 22.75 -17.53
C LYS A 295 -17.34 21.43 -17.17
N VAL A 296 -16.94 20.31 -17.78
CA VAL A 296 -17.46 18.97 -17.49
C VAL A 296 -16.27 18.02 -17.28
N PRO A 297 -15.63 18.03 -16.11
CA PRO A 297 -14.30 17.44 -15.94
C PRO A 297 -14.30 16.01 -15.37
N CYS A 298 -15.43 15.49 -14.88
CA CYS A 298 -15.52 14.13 -14.35
C CYS A 298 -15.49 13.07 -15.47
N CYS A 299 -14.67 12.03 -15.29
CA CYS A 299 -14.56 10.92 -16.25
C CYS A 299 -15.69 9.90 -16.17
N ALA A 300 -16.43 9.86 -15.07
CA ALA A 300 -17.55 8.93 -14.86
C ALA A 300 -18.93 9.56 -15.13
N CYS A 301 -19.11 10.86 -14.88
CA CYS A 301 -20.41 11.52 -15.05
C CYS A 301 -20.33 12.84 -15.85
N LYS A 302 -21.49 13.41 -16.13
CA LYS A 302 -21.68 14.66 -16.89
C LYS A 302 -21.95 15.85 -15.97
N ALA A 303 -21.50 15.81 -14.71
CA ALA A 303 -21.64 16.94 -13.79
C ALA A 303 -20.94 18.18 -14.38
N ILE A 304 -21.65 19.30 -14.36
CA ILE A 304 -21.26 20.58 -14.91
C ILE A 304 -20.74 21.43 -13.76
N GLY A 305 -19.49 21.87 -13.87
CA GLY A 305 -18.88 22.75 -12.89
C GLY A 305 -19.39 24.18 -12.99
N VAL A 306 -19.30 24.89 -11.87
CA VAL A 306 -19.50 26.34 -11.72
C VAL A 306 -18.15 27.03 -11.86
N TYR A 307 -18.08 28.07 -12.68
CA TYR A 307 -16.85 28.82 -12.90
C TYR A 307 -16.59 29.78 -11.74
N HIS A 308 -15.37 29.74 -11.19
CA HIS A 308 -14.88 30.71 -10.20
C HIS A 308 -13.91 31.67 -10.89
N THR A 309 -14.25 32.96 -10.96
CA THR A 309 -13.49 33.99 -11.68
C THR A 309 -12.10 34.23 -11.10
N CYS A 310 -12.00 34.40 -9.78
CA CYS A 310 -10.73 34.68 -9.11
C CYS A 310 -9.74 33.51 -9.24
N CYS A 311 -10.25 32.28 -9.19
CA CYS A 311 -9.43 31.07 -9.32
C CYS A 311 -9.27 30.60 -10.77
N LYS A 312 -9.98 31.23 -11.72
CA LYS A 312 -9.98 30.93 -13.15
C LYS A 312 -10.21 29.44 -13.47
N GLY A 313 -11.14 28.80 -12.77
CA GLY A 313 -11.39 27.36 -12.88
C GLY A 313 -12.83 26.97 -12.60
N TYR A 314 -13.22 25.77 -13.03
CA TYR A 314 -14.53 25.18 -12.75
C TYR A 314 -14.46 24.24 -11.53
N TYR A 315 -15.49 24.30 -10.69
CA TYR A 315 -15.65 23.50 -9.46
C TYR A 315 -17.02 22.82 -9.47
N ILE A 316 -17.17 21.67 -8.83
CA ILE A 316 -18.33 20.79 -8.98
C ILE A 316 -19.05 20.65 -7.63
N PRO A 317 -19.81 21.66 -7.19
CA PRO A 317 -20.63 21.51 -6.00
C PRO A 317 -21.86 20.65 -6.31
N LEU A 318 -22.37 19.92 -5.32
CA LEU A 318 -23.70 19.32 -5.34
C LEU A 318 -24.75 20.42 -5.36
N ALA A 319 -24.57 21.44 -4.53
CA ALA A 319 -25.48 22.57 -4.41
C ALA A 319 -24.89 23.86 -5.03
N ASN A 320 -25.51 24.34 -6.11
CA ASN A 320 -25.06 25.56 -6.76
C ASN A 320 -25.29 26.80 -5.87
N PRO A 321 -24.33 27.73 -5.77
CA PRO A 321 -24.49 28.89 -4.88
C PRO A 321 -25.63 29.83 -5.32
N ALA A 322 -26.03 29.81 -6.60
CA ALA A 322 -27.17 30.58 -7.10
C ALA A 322 -28.51 30.15 -6.48
N ASN A 323 -28.58 28.95 -5.88
CA ASN A 323 -29.78 28.46 -5.20
C ASN A 323 -29.95 29.04 -3.79
N TYR A 324 -28.97 29.80 -3.28
CA TYR A 324 -28.95 30.31 -1.91
C TYR A 324 -28.98 31.85 -1.88
N PRO A 325 -29.90 32.47 -1.13
CA PRO A 325 -29.92 33.93 -0.96
C PRO A 325 -28.60 34.45 -0.38
N ASN A 326 -28.08 35.56 -0.93
CA ASN A 326 -26.83 36.22 -0.49
C ASN A 326 -25.55 35.37 -0.61
N ALA A 327 -25.58 34.20 -1.24
CA ALA A 327 -24.40 33.36 -1.46
C ALA A 327 -23.46 33.89 -2.55
N ILE A 328 -23.94 34.81 -3.38
CA ILE A 328 -23.19 35.49 -4.43
C ILE A 328 -23.12 36.97 -4.06
N PRO A 329 -21.91 37.57 -3.94
CA PRO A 329 -21.76 38.99 -3.61
C PRO A 329 -22.37 39.94 -4.66
N ASP A 330 -22.96 41.04 -4.20
CA ASP A 330 -23.54 42.09 -5.04
C ASP A 330 -22.48 42.78 -5.92
N GLY A 331 -22.83 43.10 -7.17
CA GLY A 331 -21.95 43.85 -8.09
C GLY A 331 -20.92 43.00 -8.85
N ARG A 332 -21.10 41.68 -8.91
CA ARG A 332 -20.21 40.81 -9.69
C ARG A 332 -20.34 41.00 -11.21
N PRO A 333 -19.24 40.89 -11.98
CA PRO A 333 -19.26 41.04 -13.43
C PRO A 333 -19.64 39.78 -14.21
N ASP A 334 -20.01 38.68 -13.54
CA ASP A 334 -20.35 37.44 -14.25
C ASP A 334 -21.66 37.61 -15.02
N PRO A 335 -21.73 37.17 -16.29
CA PRO A 335 -23.00 37.07 -16.97
C PRO A 335 -23.91 36.12 -16.19
N GLN A 336 -25.18 36.46 -16.09
CA GLN A 336 -26.28 35.52 -15.83
C GLN A 336 -26.40 34.49 -16.98
N ASP A 337 -25.30 33.93 -17.49
CA ASP A 337 -25.25 32.96 -18.59
C ASP A 337 -25.83 31.59 -18.19
N PHE A 338 -26.33 31.48 -16.96
CA PHE A 338 -27.21 30.39 -16.57
C PHE A 338 -28.66 30.83 -16.83
N PRO A 339 -29.35 30.24 -17.81
CA PRO A 339 -30.79 30.39 -17.91
C PRO A 339 -31.41 30.11 -16.54
N PRO A 340 -32.28 31.01 -16.01
CA PRO A 340 -33.04 30.69 -14.82
C PRO A 340 -33.75 29.35 -15.04
N ASN A 341 -33.56 28.39 -14.13
CA ASN A 341 -34.03 26.99 -14.16
C ASN A 341 -33.14 25.92 -14.82
N THR A 342 -31.84 26.15 -15.10
CA THR A 342 -30.95 25.11 -15.71
C THR A 342 -29.84 24.57 -14.81
N ILE A 343 -29.86 24.88 -13.53
CA ILE A 343 -28.74 24.59 -12.63
C ILE A 343 -29.03 23.33 -11.79
N PRO A 344 -28.24 22.25 -11.91
CA PRO A 344 -28.53 21.01 -11.17
C PRO A 344 -28.18 21.16 -9.69
N LEU A 345 -29.17 20.98 -8.83
CA LEU A 345 -28.93 20.34 -7.54
C LEU A 345 -28.60 18.89 -7.85
N TYR A 346 -27.36 18.46 -7.64
CA TYR A 346 -26.98 17.07 -7.87
C TYR A 346 -27.40 16.23 -6.67
N ASN A 347 -28.19 15.19 -6.93
CA ASN A 347 -28.36 14.12 -5.96
C ASN A 347 -27.07 13.29 -5.96
N PRO A 348 -26.34 13.20 -4.83
CA PRO A 348 -25.11 12.40 -4.74
C PRO A 348 -25.33 10.90 -5.05
N LEU A 349 -26.57 10.41 -4.93
CA LEU A 349 -26.95 9.02 -5.22
C LEU A 349 -27.51 8.80 -6.64
N ASP A 350 -27.76 9.87 -7.41
CA ASP A 350 -28.29 9.80 -8.77
C ASP A 350 -27.56 10.80 -9.68
N LEU A 351 -26.26 10.56 -9.84
CA LEU A 351 -25.40 11.39 -10.68
C LEU A 351 -25.65 11.09 -12.18
N PRO A 352 -25.51 12.09 -13.07
CA PRO A 352 -25.74 11.91 -14.50
C PRO A 352 -24.57 11.15 -15.16
N LEU A 353 -24.50 9.84 -14.96
CA LEU A 353 -23.41 8.98 -15.43
C LEU A 353 -23.21 9.05 -16.96
N ARG A 354 -21.97 8.88 -17.40
CA ARG A 354 -21.60 8.72 -18.80
C ARG A 354 -21.87 7.29 -19.23
N THR A 355 -22.18 7.11 -20.51
CA THR A 355 -22.34 5.79 -21.12
C THR A 355 -21.54 5.74 -22.42
N LYS A 356 -21.04 4.56 -22.79
CA LYS A 356 -20.30 4.34 -24.04
C LYS A 356 -21.06 4.86 -25.26
N ALA A 357 -22.36 4.57 -25.34
CA ALA A 357 -23.22 5.03 -26.43
C ALA A 357 -23.27 6.56 -26.50
N ARG A 358 -23.51 7.24 -25.38
CA ARG A 358 -23.62 8.70 -25.37
C ARG A 358 -22.30 9.39 -25.68
N ILE A 359 -21.19 8.81 -25.24
CA ILE A 359 -19.83 9.26 -25.59
C ILE A 359 -19.62 9.17 -27.11
N ALA A 360 -19.98 8.04 -27.72
CA ALA A 360 -19.84 7.85 -29.16
C ALA A 360 -20.68 8.87 -29.95
N ASP A 361 -21.93 9.13 -29.52
CA ASP A 361 -22.77 10.17 -30.12
C ASP A 361 -22.12 11.55 -30.04
N GLN A 362 -21.61 11.92 -28.85
CA GLN A 362 -20.96 13.22 -28.61
C GLN A 362 -19.72 13.40 -29.48
N LEU A 363 -18.91 12.35 -29.63
CA LEU A 363 -17.73 12.37 -30.49
C LEU A 363 -18.12 12.44 -31.98
N GLY A 364 -19.17 11.73 -32.40
CA GLY A 364 -19.72 11.82 -33.76
C GLY A 364 -20.22 13.23 -34.09
N GLU A 365 -20.93 13.88 -33.16
CA GLU A 365 -21.34 15.29 -33.29
C GLU A 365 -20.14 16.24 -33.38
N MET A 366 -19.07 15.99 -32.60
CA MET A 366 -17.83 16.76 -32.67
C MET A 366 -17.09 16.58 -34.01
N ASP A 367 -17.11 15.39 -34.59
CA ASP A 367 -16.50 15.08 -35.89
C ASP A 367 -17.30 15.65 -37.06
N ALA A 368 -18.63 15.73 -36.92
CA ALA A 368 -19.52 16.37 -37.88
C ALA A 368 -19.52 17.91 -37.83
N ALA A 369 -18.79 18.52 -36.89
CA ALA A 369 -18.76 19.98 -36.74
C ALA A 369 -18.12 20.67 -37.97
N ASN A 370 -18.86 21.61 -38.57
CA ASN A 370 -18.45 22.28 -39.82
C ASN A 370 -17.29 23.26 -39.63
N THR A 371 -17.03 23.71 -38.40
CA THR A 371 -15.98 24.69 -38.10
C THR A 371 -15.23 24.33 -36.82
N LYS A 372 -13.97 24.75 -36.74
CA LYS A 372 -13.16 24.60 -35.51
C LYS A 372 -13.85 25.23 -34.30
N ARG A 373 -14.47 26.39 -34.46
CA ARG A 373 -15.21 27.08 -33.37
C ARG A 373 -16.38 26.23 -32.85
N GLN A 374 -17.14 25.61 -33.75
CA GLN A 374 -18.23 24.70 -33.37
C GLN A 374 -17.69 23.46 -32.65
N ARG A 375 -16.62 22.84 -33.18
CA ARG A 375 -15.96 21.69 -32.52
C ARG A 375 -15.45 22.06 -31.13
N ASP A 376 -14.79 23.21 -30.98
CA ASP A 376 -14.25 23.69 -29.71
C ASP A 376 -15.36 23.97 -28.68
N ALA A 377 -16.52 24.48 -29.14
CA ALA A 377 -17.69 24.69 -28.28
C ALA A 377 -18.30 23.36 -27.80
N LEU A 378 -18.49 22.38 -28.71
CA LEU A 378 -18.95 21.03 -28.36
C LEU A 378 -17.97 20.33 -27.42
N SER A 379 -16.68 20.38 -27.74
CA SER A 379 -15.57 19.89 -26.91
C SER A 379 -15.61 20.44 -25.49
N LYS A 380 -15.85 21.75 -25.33
CA LYS A 380 -16.00 22.40 -24.01
C LYS A 380 -17.27 21.93 -23.29
N ASN A 381 -18.39 21.80 -23.99
CA ASN A 381 -19.67 21.42 -23.40
C ASN A 381 -19.76 19.94 -23.02
N TYR A 382 -19.08 19.04 -23.75
CA TYR A 382 -19.06 17.61 -23.47
C TYR A 382 -17.91 17.20 -22.54
N GLY A 383 -16.90 18.07 -22.41
CA GLY A 383 -15.68 17.78 -21.64
C GLY A 383 -14.74 16.82 -22.38
N LEU A 384 -14.84 16.72 -23.70
CA LEU A 384 -14.09 15.78 -24.55
C LEU A 384 -13.15 16.53 -25.48
N ILE A 385 -12.01 15.93 -25.83
CA ILE A 385 -11.03 16.45 -26.79
C ILE A 385 -11.12 15.67 -28.10
N ASN A 386 -11.06 14.33 -28.02
CA ASN A 386 -11.06 13.45 -29.18
C ASN A 386 -11.46 12.01 -28.78
N HIS A 387 -11.46 11.09 -29.75
CA HIS A 387 -11.52 9.64 -29.50
C HIS A 387 -10.21 9.15 -28.84
N SER A 388 -10.30 8.21 -27.89
CA SER A 388 -9.13 7.57 -27.31
C SER A 388 -8.63 6.43 -28.19
N ILE A 389 -7.31 6.32 -28.39
CA ILE A 389 -6.72 5.15 -29.05
C ILE A 389 -6.95 3.84 -28.26
N LEU A 390 -7.17 3.92 -26.94
CA LEU A 390 -7.41 2.75 -26.09
C LEU A 390 -8.78 2.09 -26.34
N ASP A 391 -9.75 2.82 -26.91
CA ASP A 391 -11.06 2.28 -27.30
C ASP A 391 -10.96 1.21 -28.41
N ARG A 392 -9.78 1.09 -29.05
CA ARG A 392 -9.49 0.03 -30.02
C ARG A 392 -9.16 -1.32 -29.36
N ILE A 393 -8.86 -1.34 -28.06
CA ILE A 393 -8.55 -2.56 -27.32
C ILE A 393 -9.88 -3.29 -27.00
N PRO A 394 -10.07 -4.55 -27.42
CA PRO A 394 -11.37 -5.26 -27.37
C PRO A 394 -12.12 -5.24 -26.04
N LEU A 395 -11.41 -5.43 -24.92
CA LEU A 395 -12.01 -5.51 -23.59
C LEU A 395 -12.26 -4.12 -22.97
N ILE A 396 -11.43 -3.14 -23.33
CA ILE A 396 -11.49 -1.79 -22.75
C ILE A 396 -12.78 -1.09 -23.17
N CYS A 397 -13.40 -0.45 -22.18
CA CYS A 397 -14.70 0.19 -22.32
C CYS A 397 -14.72 1.40 -21.40
N TRP A 398 -14.57 2.58 -21.98
CA TRP A 398 -14.76 3.84 -21.27
C TRP A 398 -16.28 4.13 -21.13
N PRO A 399 -16.79 4.54 -19.96
CA PRO A 399 -16.08 4.94 -18.73
C PRO A 399 -15.79 3.83 -17.70
N ASP A 400 -16.29 2.62 -17.92
CA ASP A 400 -16.39 1.61 -16.87
C ASP A 400 -15.07 1.04 -16.34
N LEU A 401 -14.01 1.03 -17.16
CA LEU A 401 -12.73 0.36 -16.85
C LEU A 401 -11.60 1.36 -16.51
N TYR A 402 -12.00 2.55 -16.04
CA TYR A 402 -11.13 3.67 -15.67
C TYR A 402 -11.47 4.17 -14.26
N PRO A 403 -11.22 3.37 -13.20
CA PRO A 403 -11.62 3.72 -11.84
C PRO A 403 -10.86 4.95 -11.34
N HIS A 404 -11.50 5.75 -10.49
CA HIS A 404 -10.84 6.85 -9.81
C HIS A 404 -9.76 6.32 -8.88
N LYS A 405 -8.60 6.96 -8.96
CA LYS A 405 -7.40 6.46 -8.31
C LYS A 405 -7.34 6.89 -6.84
N TYR A 406 -7.83 6.01 -5.97
CA TYR A 406 -7.95 6.14 -4.51
C TYR A 406 -6.76 6.79 -3.79
N LEU A 407 -5.54 6.32 -4.07
CA LEU A 407 -4.34 6.85 -3.41
C LEU A 407 -4.20 8.36 -3.65
N HIS A 408 -4.43 8.84 -4.87
CA HIS A 408 -4.43 10.29 -5.10
C HIS A 408 -5.69 10.93 -4.55
N LEU A 409 -6.84 10.31 -4.79
CA LEU A 409 -8.15 10.85 -4.44
C LEU A 409 -8.26 11.17 -2.94
N PHE A 410 -8.17 10.15 -2.08
CA PHE A 410 -8.34 10.30 -0.63
C PHE A 410 -7.10 10.87 0.06
N LEU A 411 -5.91 10.39 -0.31
CA LEU A 411 -4.72 10.62 0.52
C LEU A 411 -3.92 11.85 0.08
N LEU A 412 -3.51 11.88 -1.19
CA LEU A 412 -2.63 12.95 -1.68
C LEU A 412 -3.37 14.23 -2.10
N ASN A 413 -4.68 14.13 -2.36
CA ASN A 413 -5.55 15.27 -2.67
C ASN A 413 -6.45 15.61 -1.48
N HIS A 414 -7.55 14.87 -1.28
CA HIS A 414 -8.61 15.27 -0.33
C HIS A 414 -8.12 15.41 1.12
N GLY A 415 -7.40 14.41 1.64
CA GLY A 415 -6.83 14.44 2.99
C GLY A 415 -5.80 15.56 3.17
N ARG A 416 -5.01 15.87 2.12
CA ARG A 416 -4.09 17.01 2.13
C ARG A 416 -4.84 18.35 2.12
N GLU A 417 -5.93 18.43 1.36
CA GLU A 417 -6.78 19.62 1.24
C GLU A 417 -7.49 19.95 2.56
N LEU A 418 -7.94 18.95 3.31
CA LEU A 418 -8.48 19.13 4.67
C LEU A 418 -7.46 19.78 5.60
N ILE A 419 -6.20 19.32 5.58
CA ILE A 419 -5.14 19.94 6.38
C ILE A 419 -4.91 21.38 5.95
N SER A 420 -4.95 21.67 4.65
CA SER A 420 -4.83 23.04 4.16
C SER A 420 -5.99 23.94 4.62
N LEU A 421 -7.21 23.41 4.71
CA LEU A 421 -8.36 24.11 5.29
C LEU A 421 -8.15 24.37 6.78
N TRP A 422 -7.83 23.35 7.57
CA TRP A 422 -7.68 23.48 9.01
C TRP A 422 -6.50 24.36 9.44
N THR A 423 -5.50 24.54 8.57
CA THR A 423 -4.34 25.40 8.83
C THR A 423 -4.46 26.79 8.22
N GLY A 424 -5.56 27.12 7.54
CA GLY A 424 -5.76 28.41 6.87
C GLY A 424 -4.81 28.63 5.68
N SER A 425 -4.23 27.57 5.13
CA SER A 425 -3.32 27.61 3.98
C SER A 425 -4.00 27.31 2.64
N CYS A 426 -5.32 27.15 2.64
CA CYS A 426 -6.11 26.84 1.46
C CYS A 426 -6.16 28.05 0.51
N HIS A 427 -5.71 27.86 -0.72
CA HIS A 427 -5.67 28.94 -1.72
C HIS A 427 -7.09 29.31 -2.19
N GLY A 428 -7.39 30.62 -2.20
CA GLY A 428 -8.61 31.16 -2.79
C GLY A 428 -9.77 31.34 -1.81
N ILE A 429 -9.55 31.08 -0.52
CA ILE A 429 -10.51 31.36 0.55
C ILE A 429 -9.89 32.38 1.50
N ASP A 430 -10.63 33.45 1.79
CA ASP A 430 -10.26 34.38 2.86
C ASP A 430 -10.93 33.93 4.17
N ASP A 431 -10.17 33.21 5.00
CA ASP A 431 -10.62 32.68 6.28
C ASP A 431 -10.44 33.67 7.44
N SER A 432 -10.06 34.91 7.16
CA SER A 432 -9.90 35.97 8.18
C SER A 432 -11.17 36.20 9.02
N GLY A 433 -12.33 35.73 8.57
CA GLY A 433 -13.62 35.81 9.26
C GLY A 433 -14.23 34.50 9.80
N ASN A 434 -13.70 33.30 9.50
CA ASN A 434 -14.29 32.03 9.94
C ASN A 434 -13.27 31.17 10.71
N LYS A 435 -13.38 31.20 12.05
CA LYS A 435 -12.40 30.59 12.97
C LYS A 435 -12.72 29.14 13.35
N ASP A 436 -13.89 28.62 12.99
CA ASP A 436 -14.43 27.44 13.69
C ASP A 436 -13.74 26.12 13.33
N TYR A 437 -13.19 25.99 12.12
CA TYR A 437 -12.38 24.81 11.71
C TYR A 437 -10.87 25.06 11.73
N LEU A 438 -10.42 26.27 12.07
CA LEU A 438 -9.00 26.59 12.09
C LEU A 438 -8.37 26.04 13.36
N ILE A 439 -7.27 25.29 13.19
CA ILE A 439 -6.41 24.84 14.27
C ILE A 439 -5.47 26.00 14.64
N SER A 440 -5.32 26.27 15.94
CA SER A 440 -4.42 27.32 16.41
C SER A 440 -2.96 27.03 16.01
N ALA A 441 -2.13 28.07 15.88
CA ALA A 441 -0.72 27.88 15.53
C ALA A 441 0.03 27.00 16.56
N ASP A 442 -0.30 27.15 17.85
CA ASP A 442 0.28 26.36 18.94
C ASP A 442 -0.18 24.90 18.87
N ASP A 443 -1.47 24.65 18.62
CA ASP A 443 -2.00 23.30 18.44
C ASP A 443 -1.43 22.62 17.21
N TRP A 444 -1.26 23.34 16.10
CA TRP A 444 -0.66 22.80 14.89
C TRP A 444 0.83 22.44 15.11
N ALA A 445 1.55 23.25 15.88
CA ALA A 445 2.92 22.93 16.29
C ALA A 445 2.98 21.69 17.20
N ALA A 446 2.05 21.58 18.14
CA ALA A 446 1.92 20.40 19.00
C ALA A 446 1.60 19.13 18.19
N ILE A 447 0.67 19.20 17.24
CA ILE A 447 0.33 18.11 16.32
C ILE A 447 1.56 17.69 15.50
N GLY A 448 2.34 18.65 15.01
CA GLY A 448 3.59 18.42 14.30
C GLY A 448 4.62 17.63 15.12
N LEU A 449 4.82 18.04 16.37
CA LEU A 449 5.74 17.39 17.30
C LEU A 449 5.26 15.99 17.69
N GLU A 450 4.00 15.84 18.10
CA GLU A 450 3.42 14.56 18.49
C GLU A 450 3.42 13.54 17.34
N THR A 451 3.17 13.99 16.10
CA THR A 451 3.29 13.14 14.89
C THR A 451 4.70 12.60 14.73
N LYS A 452 5.73 13.45 14.91
CA LYS A 452 7.13 13.02 14.82
C LYS A 452 7.49 12.06 15.95
N GLU A 453 7.09 12.37 17.17
CA GLU A 453 7.39 11.59 18.37
C GLU A 453 6.70 10.23 18.38
N ALA A 454 5.52 10.10 17.77
CA ALA A 454 4.82 8.82 17.59
C ALA A 454 5.72 7.75 16.92
N SER A 455 6.64 8.17 16.04
CA SER A 455 7.61 7.26 15.41
C SER A 455 8.43 6.43 16.41
N LYS A 456 8.66 6.95 17.62
CA LYS A 456 9.46 6.30 18.66
C LYS A 456 8.72 5.15 19.34
N THR A 457 7.40 5.10 19.26
CA THR A 457 6.55 4.12 19.96
C THR A 457 5.63 3.35 19.01
N LEU A 458 5.81 3.56 17.70
CA LEU A 458 5.18 2.79 16.64
C LEU A 458 6.17 1.75 16.10
N PRO A 459 5.78 0.47 16.03
CA PRO A 459 6.61 -0.58 15.45
C PRO A 459 7.04 -0.24 14.02
N ALA A 460 8.26 -0.62 13.62
CA ALA A 460 8.75 -0.43 12.25
C ALA A 460 7.88 -1.13 11.20
N ALA A 461 7.27 -2.26 11.59
CA ALA A 461 6.31 -3.01 10.79
C ALA A 461 5.03 -2.21 10.45
N PHE A 462 4.73 -1.12 11.18
CA PHE A 462 3.54 -0.31 10.96
C PHE A 462 3.83 0.75 9.90
N ILE A 463 4.88 1.54 10.13
CA ILE A 463 5.18 2.71 9.32
C ILE A 463 6.65 3.12 9.47
N ARG A 464 7.21 3.72 8.41
CA ARG A 464 8.52 4.40 8.44
C ARG A 464 8.47 5.63 9.36
N PRO A 465 9.61 6.22 9.77
CA PRO A 465 9.57 7.36 10.68
C PRO A 465 8.71 8.47 10.08
N LEU A 466 7.71 8.90 10.82
CA LEU A 466 6.82 9.98 10.45
C LEU A 466 7.58 11.29 10.65
N PRO A 467 7.73 12.12 9.60
CA PRO A 467 8.27 13.45 9.77
C PRO A 467 7.24 14.35 10.47
N ASN A 468 7.71 15.50 10.98
CA ASN A 468 6.81 16.50 11.55
C ASN A 468 5.88 17.02 10.44
N ILE A 469 4.56 16.82 10.60
CA ILE A 469 3.58 17.17 9.56
C ILE A 469 3.50 18.68 9.30
N GLN A 470 3.73 19.53 10.30
CA GLN A 470 3.75 20.98 10.15
C GLN A 470 4.92 21.44 9.26
N THR A 471 6.13 20.92 9.50
CA THR A 471 7.34 21.41 8.82
C THR A 471 7.70 20.65 7.55
N SER A 472 7.14 19.46 7.37
CA SER A 472 7.62 18.49 6.39
C SER A 472 6.48 17.76 5.68
N GLN A 473 5.31 18.40 5.54
CA GLN A 473 4.17 17.86 4.80
C GLN A 473 4.54 17.44 3.36
N ALA A 474 5.46 18.16 2.70
CA ALA A 474 5.87 17.92 1.33
C ALA A 474 6.53 16.54 1.09
N VAL A 475 7.12 15.93 2.13
CA VAL A 475 7.75 14.60 2.00
C VAL A 475 6.79 13.44 2.31
N PHE A 476 5.55 13.73 2.71
CA PHE A 476 4.55 12.70 2.95
C PHE A 476 4.15 12.03 1.62
N CYS A 477 4.48 10.75 1.48
CA CYS A 477 3.97 9.89 0.41
C CYS A 477 2.59 9.33 0.74
N GLY A 478 1.95 8.63 -0.21
CA GLY A 478 0.63 8.04 -0.01
C GLY A 478 0.55 7.15 1.23
N LYS A 479 1.58 6.34 1.51
CA LYS A 479 1.63 5.48 2.72
C LYS A 479 1.61 6.30 4.01
N THR A 480 2.38 7.39 4.04
CA THR A 480 2.49 8.27 5.21
C THR A 480 1.17 8.98 5.46
N TRP A 481 0.53 9.47 4.40
CA TRP A 481 -0.81 10.06 4.47
C TRP A 481 -1.88 9.08 4.95
N ALA A 482 -1.92 7.85 4.39
CA ALA A 482 -2.85 6.83 4.84
C ALA A 482 -2.71 6.55 6.34
N PHE A 483 -1.47 6.26 6.77
CA PHE A 483 -1.22 5.96 8.17
C PHE A 483 -1.55 7.15 9.08
N TRP A 484 -1.21 8.37 8.66
CA TRP A 484 -1.50 9.56 9.43
C TRP A 484 -3.00 9.79 9.54
N LEU A 485 -3.73 9.82 8.42
CA LEU A 485 -5.17 10.08 8.41
C LEU A 485 -5.98 9.02 9.17
N VAL A 486 -5.51 7.77 9.25
CA VAL A 486 -6.29 6.69 9.88
C VAL A 486 -5.90 6.47 11.34
N PHE A 487 -4.61 6.57 11.67
CA PHE A 487 -4.13 6.19 13.00
C PHE A 487 -3.61 7.36 13.83
N ILE A 488 -3.04 8.40 13.21
CA ILE A 488 -2.42 9.52 13.94
C ILE A 488 -3.40 10.68 14.11
N GLY A 489 -3.99 11.15 13.01
CA GLY A 489 -4.92 12.26 12.97
C GLY A 489 -6.08 12.10 13.96
N PRO A 490 -6.71 10.92 14.13
CA PRO A 490 -7.77 10.75 15.12
C PRO A 490 -7.28 10.87 16.58
N VAL A 491 -5.98 10.77 16.82
CA VAL A 491 -5.37 10.95 18.14
C VAL A 491 -4.98 12.41 18.35
N VAL A 492 -4.26 13.00 17.39
CA VAL A 492 -3.64 14.32 17.55
C VAL A 492 -4.60 15.48 17.27
N LEU A 493 -5.66 15.28 16.49
CA LEU A 493 -6.69 16.30 16.21
C LEU A 493 -7.76 16.39 17.29
N ARG A 494 -7.92 15.36 18.13
CA ARG A 494 -8.98 15.26 19.13
C ARG A 494 -8.85 16.37 20.17
N GLY A 495 -9.85 17.25 20.27
CA GLY A 495 -9.81 18.39 21.20
C GLY A 495 -9.02 19.61 20.70
N ARG A 496 -8.36 19.50 19.54
CA ARG A 496 -7.67 20.62 18.85
C ARG A 496 -8.40 21.09 17.60
N LEU A 497 -9.08 20.18 16.91
CA LEU A 497 -10.06 20.50 15.87
C LEU A 497 -11.44 20.56 16.53
N ALA A 498 -12.22 21.60 16.22
CA ALA A 498 -13.54 21.76 16.81
C ALA A 498 -14.43 20.54 16.52
N LYS A 499 -15.23 20.15 17.53
CA LYS A 499 -15.96 18.88 17.58
C LYS A 499 -16.69 18.53 16.29
N LYS A 500 -17.44 19.49 15.73
CA LYS A 500 -18.19 19.36 14.47
C LYS A 500 -17.31 18.87 13.30
N TYR A 501 -16.13 19.47 13.12
CA TYR A 501 -15.21 19.14 12.02
C TYR A 501 -14.39 17.89 12.32
N TYR A 502 -14.10 17.64 13.60
CA TYR A 502 -13.46 16.42 14.03
C TYR A 502 -14.35 15.19 13.80
N GLU A 503 -15.64 15.26 14.14
CA GLU A 503 -16.61 14.18 13.87
C GLU A 503 -16.75 13.92 12.38
N HIS A 504 -16.87 14.96 11.55
CA HIS A 504 -16.87 14.82 10.08
C HIS A 504 -15.56 14.23 9.53
N TYR A 505 -14.42 14.56 10.12
CA TYR A 505 -13.17 13.91 9.77
C TYR A 505 -13.16 12.43 10.16
N LEU A 506 -13.77 12.04 11.28
CA LEU A 506 -13.91 10.64 11.64
C LEU A 506 -14.85 9.90 10.70
N GLU A 507 -15.90 10.54 10.18
CA GLU A 507 -16.69 9.97 9.08
C GLU A 507 -15.81 9.66 7.87
N LEU A 508 -14.87 10.54 7.47
CA LEU A 508 -13.89 10.23 6.40
C LEU A 508 -13.05 8.98 6.72
N VAL A 509 -12.62 8.83 7.97
CA VAL A 509 -11.86 7.65 8.43
C VAL A 509 -12.76 6.40 8.44
N GLU A 510 -14.05 6.58 8.69
CA GLU A 510 -15.07 5.54 8.78
C GLU A 510 -15.89 5.33 7.51
N ILE A 511 -15.63 6.04 6.39
CA ILE A 511 -16.30 5.90 5.07
C ILE A 511 -16.28 4.45 4.54
N MET A 512 -15.52 3.61 5.19
CA MET A 512 -15.42 2.16 5.03
C MET A 512 -16.59 1.41 5.70
N LYS A 513 -17.51 2.14 6.36
CA LYS A 513 -18.70 1.69 7.10
C LYS A 513 -19.95 2.54 6.80
N ASP A 514 -19.79 3.85 6.52
CA ASP A 514 -20.89 4.81 6.27
C ASP A 514 -21.01 5.29 4.80
N GLU A 515 -22.08 6.04 4.51
CA GLU A 515 -22.46 6.51 3.17
C GLU A 515 -21.59 7.71 2.70
N ILE A 516 -20.79 7.54 1.64
CA ILE A 516 -19.94 8.61 1.07
C ILE A 516 -20.75 9.87 0.69
N ALA A 517 -22.00 9.69 0.27
CA ALA A 517 -22.91 10.79 -0.03
C ALA A 517 -23.07 11.72 1.18
N HIS A 518 -23.34 11.14 2.37
CA HIS A 518 -23.48 11.88 3.62
C HIS A 518 -22.23 12.70 3.94
N TYR A 519 -21.05 12.09 3.79
CA TYR A 519 -19.78 12.78 4.00
C TYR A 519 -19.61 14.00 3.08
N VAL A 520 -19.93 13.86 1.78
CA VAL A 520 -19.79 14.95 0.80
C VAL A 520 -20.80 16.06 1.07
N GLU A 521 -22.04 15.73 1.42
CA GLU A 521 -23.06 16.70 1.83
C GLU A 521 -22.64 17.47 3.09
N GLY A 522 -22.14 16.75 4.11
CA GLY A 522 -21.57 17.35 5.32
C GLY A 522 -20.37 18.24 5.01
N PHE A 523 -19.51 17.85 4.07
CA PHE A 523 -18.39 18.69 3.63
C PHE A 523 -18.91 20.00 3.00
N GLU A 524 -19.94 19.92 2.18
CA GLU A 524 -20.54 21.10 1.56
C GLU A 524 -21.18 22.03 2.58
N GLU A 525 -21.87 21.49 3.58
CA GLU A 525 -22.43 22.30 4.66
C GLU A 525 -21.32 22.96 5.50
N TYR A 526 -20.28 22.21 5.83
CA TYR A 526 -19.31 22.61 6.85
C TYR A 526 -18.22 23.54 6.28
N TYR A 527 -17.73 23.25 5.08
CA TYR A 527 -16.59 23.93 4.46
C TYR A 527 -16.97 24.81 3.27
N TYR A 528 -17.82 24.34 2.36
CA TYR A 528 -18.27 25.17 1.22
C TYR A 528 -19.30 26.22 1.67
N GLN A 529 -20.17 25.86 2.63
CA GLN A 529 -21.21 26.71 3.21
C GLN A 529 -22.15 27.31 2.16
N TYR A 530 -22.21 26.70 0.97
CA TYR A 530 -23.00 27.14 -0.16
C TYR A 530 -22.68 28.56 -0.66
N LYS A 531 -21.50 29.11 -0.32
CA LYS A 531 -21.07 30.46 -0.73
C LYS A 531 -20.14 30.38 -1.92
N TYR A 532 -20.36 31.25 -2.91
CA TYR A 532 -19.49 31.24 -4.09
C TYR A 532 -18.02 31.52 -3.74
N ASP A 533 -17.73 32.43 -2.82
CA ASP A 533 -16.34 32.76 -2.47
C ASP A 533 -15.58 31.58 -1.84
N ARG A 534 -16.29 30.50 -1.49
CA ARG A 534 -15.75 29.25 -0.96
C ARG A 534 -15.86 28.11 -1.97
N LEU A 535 -16.41 28.35 -3.16
CA LEU A 535 -16.61 27.36 -4.23
C LEU A 535 -15.33 26.59 -4.58
N CYS A 536 -14.16 27.19 -4.36
CA CYS A 536 -12.89 26.55 -4.65
C CYS A 536 -12.57 25.30 -3.81
N VAL A 537 -13.35 25.01 -2.75
CA VAL A 537 -13.27 23.74 -2.01
C VAL A 537 -14.01 22.58 -2.68
N CYS A 538 -15.00 22.86 -3.54
CA CYS A 538 -15.80 21.86 -4.26
C CYS A 538 -15.04 21.36 -5.49
N LYS A 539 -13.84 20.82 -5.28
CA LYS A 539 -12.97 20.34 -6.36
C LYS A 539 -13.50 19.04 -6.97
N LEU A 540 -12.99 18.71 -8.16
CA LEU A 540 -13.24 17.40 -8.79
C LEU A 540 -12.86 16.23 -7.87
N THR A 541 -11.87 16.41 -6.98
CA THR A 541 -11.45 15.41 -5.99
C THR A 541 -12.54 15.11 -4.98
N LEU A 542 -13.24 16.11 -4.46
CA LEU A 542 -14.41 15.90 -3.60
C LEU A 542 -15.52 15.17 -4.35
N HIS A 543 -15.88 15.65 -5.55
CA HIS A 543 -16.92 15.03 -6.38
C HIS A 543 -16.61 13.57 -6.76
N ALA A 544 -15.34 13.27 -7.06
CA ALA A 544 -14.90 11.94 -7.43
C ALA A 544 -15.05 10.90 -6.30
N LEU A 545 -15.16 11.33 -5.04
CA LEU A 545 -15.49 10.42 -3.93
C LEU A 545 -16.83 9.72 -4.17
N LEU A 546 -17.81 10.39 -4.76
CA LEU A 546 -19.14 9.84 -5.02
C LEU A 546 -19.12 8.65 -6.00
N HIS A 547 -18.07 8.52 -6.81
CA HIS A 547 -17.93 7.44 -7.80
C HIS A 547 -17.17 6.21 -7.28
N VAL A 548 -16.64 6.27 -6.06
CA VAL A 548 -15.85 5.20 -5.43
C VAL A 548 -16.63 3.89 -5.36
N ALA A 549 -17.88 3.97 -4.89
CA ALA A 549 -18.79 2.84 -4.82
C ALA A 549 -19.00 2.18 -6.19
N ASP A 550 -19.28 3.00 -7.22
CA ASP A 550 -19.46 2.53 -8.57
C ASP A 550 -18.17 1.92 -9.16
N ASP A 551 -17.01 2.49 -8.84
CA ASP A 551 -15.71 1.97 -9.26
C ASP A 551 -15.44 0.59 -8.66
N VAL A 552 -15.81 0.36 -7.39
CA VAL A 552 -15.69 -0.97 -6.77
C VAL A 552 -16.58 -1.99 -7.49
N LEU A 553 -17.82 -1.61 -7.82
CA LEU A 553 -18.72 -2.50 -8.55
C LEU A 553 -18.24 -2.85 -9.95
N ARG A 554 -17.62 -1.89 -10.65
CA ARG A 554 -17.19 -2.06 -12.04
C ARG A 554 -15.82 -2.68 -12.18
N CYS A 555 -14.90 -2.38 -11.27
CA CYS A 555 -13.48 -2.67 -11.40
C CYS A 555 -12.94 -3.62 -10.34
N GLY A 556 -13.76 -3.97 -9.35
CA GLY A 556 -13.37 -4.82 -8.23
C GLY A 556 -12.92 -3.98 -7.05
N PRO A 557 -12.53 -4.63 -5.96
CA PRO A 557 -12.21 -3.90 -4.76
C PRO A 557 -11.02 -2.96 -4.93
N VAL A 558 -10.92 -1.95 -4.06
CA VAL A 558 -9.96 -0.84 -4.22
C VAL A 558 -8.50 -1.29 -4.39
N TRP A 559 -8.07 -2.39 -3.76
CA TRP A 559 -6.70 -2.92 -3.93
C TRP A 559 -6.42 -3.51 -5.31
N VAL A 560 -7.43 -3.77 -6.13
CA VAL A 560 -7.23 -4.13 -7.54
C VAL A 560 -6.74 -2.90 -8.33
N ALA A 561 -7.25 -1.71 -7.99
CA ALA A 561 -7.05 -0.47 -8.73
C ALA A 561 -6.13 0.57 -8.04
N TRP A 562 -5.61 0.27 -6.84
CA TRP A 562 -4.68 1.16 -6.14
C TRP A 562 -3.33 1.29 -6.88
N SER A 563 -2.50 2.26 -6.48
CA SER A 563 -1.28 2.58 -7.23
C SER A 563 -0.01 2.63 -6.38
N PHE A 564 0.00 2.07 -5.17
CA PHE A 564 1.21 2.14 -4.34
C PHE A 564 2.43 1.51 -5.05
N CYS A 565 2.20 0.57 -5.99
CA CYS A 565 3.21 0.09 -6.92
C CYS A 565 3.65 1.13 -7.96
N MET A 566 2.76 2.00 -8.45
CA MET A 566 3.13 3.06 -9.39
C MET A 566 4.08 4.07 -8.77
N GLU A 567 3.81 4.56 -7.55
CA GLU A 567 4.69 5.54 -6.90
C GLU A 567 6.12 4.98 -6.75
N ARG A 568 6.22 3.68 -6.47
CA ARG A 568 7.52 2.98 -6.42
C ARG A 568 8.15 2.83 -7.78
N TYR A 569 7.40 2.36 -8.77
CA TYR A 569 7.90 2.22 -10.13
C TYR A 569 8.39 3.57 -10.67
N CYS A 570 7.66 4.66 -10.42
CA CYS A 570 8.06 6.03 -10.71
C CYS A 570 9.38 6.39 -10.03
N ARG A 571 9.57 6.05 -8.74
CA ARG A 571 10.83 6.30 -8.02
C ARG A 571 12.00 5.54 -8.63
N GLU A 572 11.82 4.26 -8.99
CA GLU A 572 12.84 3.48 -9.71
C GLU A 572 13.19 4.13 -11.04
N VAL A 573 12.19 4.53 -11.82
CA VAL A 573 12.37 5.25 -13.09
C VAL A 573 13.11 6.57 -12.90
N THR A 574 12.82 7.35 -11.85
CA THR A 574 13.57 8.58 -11.55
C THR A 574 15.02 8.30 -11.14
N PHE A 575 15.27 7.20 -10.44
CA PHE A 575 16.64 6.77 -10.09
C PHE A 575 17.49 6.46 -11.32
N CYS A 576 16.85 6.07 -12.42
CA CYS A 576 17.51 5.83 -13.70
C CYS A 576 18.00 7.12 -14.38
N ALA A 577 17.54 8.29 -13.93
CA ALA A 577 17.93 9.60 -14.47
C ALA A 577 19.34 10.03 -14.01
N LYS A 578 20.35 9.15 -14.15
CA LYS A 578 21.74 9.39 -13.73
C LYS A 578 22.39 10.57 -14.46
N SER A 579 21.96 10.87 -15.69
CA SER A 579 22.43 12.04 -16.44
C SER A 579 21.53 13.25 -16.24
N LYS A 580 22.10 14.36 -15.75
CA LYS A 580 21.41 15.66 -15.68
C LYS A 580 21.31 16.37 -17.03
N VAL A 581 22.05 15.89 -18.05
CA VAL A 581 22.12 16.51 -19.38
C VAL A 581 21.16 15.83 -20.38
N VAL A 582 21.08 14.50 -20.35
CA VAL A 582 20.20 13.70 -21.24
C VAL A 582 19.34 12.71 -20.45
N PRO A 583 18.59 13.17 -19.43
CA PRO A 583 17.90 12.30 -18.47
C PRO A 583 16.92 11.33 -19.16
N TYR A 584 16.18 11.80 -20.16
CA TYR A 584 15.16 10.99 -20.86
C TYR A 584 15.76 9.83 -21.64
N VAL A 585 16.90 10.04 -22.31
CA VAL A 585 17.58 8.98 -23.07
C VAL A 585 18.10 7.91 -22.10
N THR A 586 18.66 8.32 -20.97
CA THR A 586 19.14 7.37 -19.94
C THR A 586 17.98 6.56 -19.36
N ILE A 587 16.84 7.20 -19.07
CA ILE A 587 15.64 6.51 -18.58
C ILE A 587 15.14 5.50 -19.62
N SER A 588 14.95 5.91 -20.88
CA SER A 588 14.49 5.01 -21.95
C SER A 588 15.42 3.81 -22.14
N LYS A 589 16.74 4.03 -22.16
CA LYS A 589 17.72 2.94 -22.25
C LYS A 589 17.66 2.00 -21.04
N HIS A 590 17.49 2.55 -19.84
CA HIS A 590 17.41 1.73 -18.63
C HIS A 590 16.15 0.87 -18.61
N VAL A 591 14.99 1.43 -18.94
CA VAL A 591 13.73 0.65 -19.03
C VAL A 591 13.84 -0.44 -20.10
N LEU A 592 14.46 -0.14 -21.25
CA LEU A 592 14.76 -1.13 -22.28
C LEU A 592 15.66 -2.25 -21.76
N HIS A 593 16.77 -1.92 -21.09
CA HIS A 593 17.69 -2.90 -20.52
C HIS A 593 17.01 -3.76 -19.45
N MET A 594 16.16 -3.18 -18.59
CA MET A 594 15.36 -3.94 -17.62
C MET A 594 14.44 -4.95 -18.33
N GLY A 595 13.77 -4.53 -19.40
CA GLY A 595 12.92 -5.43 -20.21
C GLY A 595 13.73 -6.56 -20.87
N GLN A 596 14.89 -6.25 -21.44
CA GLN A 596 15.79 -7.22 -22.06
C GLN A 596 16.34 -8.22 -21.05
N ILE A 597 16.80 -7.76 -19.88
CA ILE A 597 17.28 -8.61 -18.78
C ILE A 597 16.15 -9.51 -18.29
N ALA A 598 14.94 -8.99 -18.11
CA ALA A 598 13.79 -9.80 -17.71
C ALA A 598 13.46 -10.88 -18.75
N ALA A 599 13.50 -10.55 -20.05
CA ALA A 599 13.29 -11.51 -21.13
C ALA A 599 14.37 -12.61 -21.14
N ILE A 600 15.64 -12.25 -20.99
CA ILE A 600 16.77 -13.18 -20.90
C ILE A 600 16.62 -14.08 -19.67
N ALA A 601 16.34 -13.51 -18.51
CA ALA A 601 16.15 -14.26 -17.25
C ALA A 601 14.99 -15.26 -17.36
N ASN A 602 13.90 -14.89 -18.04
CA ASN A 602 12.78 -15.80 -18.28
C ASN A 602 13.11 -16.91 -19.28
N ARG A 603 13.94 -16.64 -20.29
CA ARG A 603 14.38 -17.65 -21.26
C ARG A 603 15.42 -18.61 -20.69
N PHE A 604 16.27 -18.12 -19.78
CA PHE A 604 17.39 -18.88 -19.20
C PHE A 604 17.30 -18.88 -17.66
N PRO A 605 16.62 -19.86 -17.06
CA PRO A 605 16.44 -19.94 -15.60
C PRO A 605 17.75 -19.96 -14.80
N SER A 606 18.84 -20.48 -15.37
CA SER A 606 20.19 -20.44 -14.79
C SER A 606 20.72 -19.01 -14.66
N ILE A 607 20.48 -18.16 -15.65
CA ILE A 607 20.83 -16.73 -15.62
C ILE A 607 19.94 -16.01 -14.61
N ARG A 608 18.64 -16.33 -14.52
CA ARG A 608 17.77 -15.79 -13.46
C ARG A 608 18.31 -16.11 -12.07
N LYS A 609 18.76 -17.34 -11.84
CA LYS A 609 19.37 -17.75 -10.56
C LYS A 609 20.70 -17.02 -10.30
N ALA A 610 21.50 -16.76 -11.33
CA ALA A 610 22.75 -16.03 -11.22
C ALA A 610 22.56 -14.50 -11.05
N LEU A 611 21.55 -13.89 -11.66
CA LEU A 611 21.24 -12.46 -11.55
C LEU A 611 20.56 -12.10 -10.22
N LEU A 612 20.03 -13.09 -9.49
CA LEU A 612 19.45 -12.93 -8.16
C LEU A 612 20.52 -13.03 -7.04
N PHE A 613 21.69 -12.41 -7.22
CA PHE A 613 22.66 -12.25 -6.13
C PHE A 613 21.96 -11.61 -4.91
N GLY A 614 21.97 -12.31 -3.77
CA GLY A 614 21.42 -11.82 -2.50
C GLY A 614 19.91 -12.00 -2.27
N LYS A 615 19.13 -12.56 -3.19
CA LYS A 615 17.68 -12.83 -3.00
C LYS A 615 17.33 -14.29 -3.26
N ASN A 616 17.98 -15.19 -2.54
CA ASN A 616 17.46 -16.55 -2.38
C ASN A 616 16.26 -16.51 -1.43
N ASP A 617 15.07 -16.23 -1.97
CA ASP A 617 13.75 -16.46 -1.34
C ASP A 617 13.47 -17.97 -1.08
N ALA A 618 14.51 -18.81 -0.94
CA ALA A 618 14.34 -20.16 -0.45
C ALA A 618 14.17 -20.06 1.07
N PRO A 619 13.00 -20.41 1.64
CA PRO A 619 12.77 -20.25 3.06
C PRO A 619 13.68 -21.21 3.83
N ALA A 620 14.79 -20.70 4.38
CA ALA A 620 15.32 -21.29 5.59
C ALA A 620 14.26 -21.03 6.69
N PRO A 621 13.69 -22.06 7.34
CA PRO A 621 12.57 -21.87 8.25
C PRO A 621 12.94 -21.02 9.48
N ILE A 622 14.21 -21.04 9.87
CA ILE A 622 14.78 -20.25 10.96
C ILE A 622 16.22 -19.82 10.62
N SER A 623 16.59 -18.57 10.94
CA SER A 623 17.98 -18.10 10.78
C SER A 623 18.88 -18.58 11.92
N ARG A 624 20.21 -18.41 11.80
CA ARG A 624 21.18 -18.71 12.88
C ARG A 624 20.95 -17.89 14.17
N MET A 625 20.22 -16.77 14.06
CA MET A 625 19.87 -15.89 15.18
C MET A 625 18.48 -16.16 15.75
N GLU A 626 17.86 -17.28 15.35
CA GLU A 626 16.54 -17.70 15.76
C GLU A 626 16.59 -19.09 16.42
N PHE A 627 15.72 -19.32 17.39
CA PHE A 627 15.61 -20.58 18.10
C PHE A 627 14.14 -20.89 18.40
N MET A 628 13.74 -22.14 18.20
CA MET A 628 12.40 -22.63 18.46
C MET A 628 12.51 -23.78 19.46
N TYR A 629 11.71 -23.75 20.53
CA TYR A 629 11.63 -24.85 21.49
C TYR A 629 10.63 -25.89 20.99
N PRO A 630 10.93 -27.20 21.08
CA PRO A 630 10.05 -28.28 20.62
C PRO A 630 8.60 -28.16 21.11
N GLU A 631 8.41 -27.76 22.37
CA GLU A 631 7.11 -27.60 23.03
C GLU A 631 6.27 -26.48 22.41
N TYR A 632 6.89 -25.58 21.65
CA TYR A 632 6.26 -24.41 21.04
C TYR A 632 6.29 -24.42 19.50
N GLU A 633 6.77 -25.49 18.86
CA GLU A 633 6.80 -25.61 17.39
C GLU A 633 5.40 -25.49 16.79
N GLN A 634 4.41 -26.15 17.39
CA GLN A 634 3.00 -26.09 16.97
C GLN A 634 2.35 -24.70 17.12
N HIS A 635 2.98 -23.80 17.86
CA HIS A 635 2.53 -22.44 18.10
C HIS A 635 3.30 -21.41 17.27
N ASP A 636 4.25 -21.87 16.45
CA ASP A 636 5.10 -21.02 15.61
C ASP A 636 5.86 -19.93 16.41
N ILE A 637 6.22 -20.21 17.66
CA ILE A 637 6.90 -19.23 18.52
C ILE A 637 8.42 -19.34 18.34
N ILE A 638 9.02 -18.28 17.80
CA ILE A 638 10.43 -18.25 17.42
C ILE A 638 11.14 -17.16 18.21
N LEU A 639 12.05 -17.55 19.10
CA LEU A 639 12.81 -16.62 19.93
C LEU A 639 14.04 -16.13 19.16
N ARG A 640 14.35 -14.84 19.33
CA ARG A 640 15.52 -14.21 18.68
C ARG A 640 16.40 -13.48 19.69
N PHE A 641 17.67 -13.32 19.35
CA PHE A 641 18.63 -12.60 20.17
C PHE A 641 18.21 -11.14 20.44
N PRO A 642 18.61 -10.56 21.60
CA PRO A 642 19.62 -11.06 22.54
C PRO A 642 19.13 -12.19 23.44
N ARG A 643 20.00 -13.17 23.69
CA ARG A 643 19.79 -14.30 24.62
C ARG A 643 20.79 -14.21 25.76
N LEU A 644 20.31 -14.28 26.99
CA LEU A 644 21.12 -14.43 28.19
C LEU A 644 20.86 -15.81 28.79
N ARG A 645 21.84 -16.72 28.68
CA ARG A 645 21.70 -18.13 29.09
C ARG A 645 21.58 -18.32 30.60
N GLU A 646 22.19 -17.44 31.39
CA GLU A 646 22.27 -17.57 32.85
C GLU A 646 21.56 -16.41 33.58
N PHE A 647 20.31 -16.13 33.20
CA PHE A 647 19.53 -15.11 33.89
C PHE A 647 19.09 -15.61 35.27
N ARG A 648 19.43 -14.86 36.32
CA ARG A 648 19.09 -15.23 37.71
C ARG A 648 17.64 -14.85 38.05
N LEU A 649 16.83 -15.85 38.39
CA LEU A 649 15.45 -15.67 38.88
C LEU A 649 15.47 -15.28 40.36
N LYS A 650 15.47 -13.97 40.65
CA LYS A 650 15.48 -13.43 42.02
C LYS A 650 14.35 -12.42 42.25
N GLY A 651 14.04 -12.18 43.52
CA GLY A 651 13.12 -11.13 43.95
C GLY A 651 11.72 -11.27 43.35
N THR A 652 11.18 -10.16 42.87
CA THR A 652 9.81 -10.06 42.33
C THR A 652 9.57 -10.93 41.11
N ILE A 653 10.58 -11.12 40.25
CA ILE A 653 10.45 -11.96 39.05
C ILE A 653 10.19 -13.42 39.43
N ARG A 654 10.96 -13.95 40.40
CA ARG A 654 10.76 -15.32 40.91
C ARG A 654 9.37 -15.49 41.54
N GLN A 655 8.88 -14.46 42.24
CA GLN A 655 7.54 -14.44 42.82
C GLN A 655 6.44 -14.46 41.74
N HIS A 656 6.60 -13.72 40.64
CA HIS A 656 5.65 -13.73 39.53
C HIS A 656 5.60 -15.09 38.82
N VAL A 657 6.77 -15.70 38.57
CA VAL A 657 6.84 -17.04 37.94
C VAL A 657 6.21 -18.10 38.85
N ALA A 658 6.47 -18.06 40.17
CA ALA A 658 5.86 -18.98 41.11
C ALA A 658 4.32 -18.82 41.17
N ARG A 659 3.83 -17.58 41.11
CA ARG A 659 2.38 -17.31 41.03
C ARG A 659 1.78 -17.87 39.74
N TYR A 660 2.43 -17.65 38.60
CA TYR A 660 1.97 -18.16 37.31
C TYR A 660 1.76 -19.68 37.31
N PHE A 661 2.75 -20.45 37.77
CA PHE A 661 2.64 -21.92 37.81
C PHE A 661 1.61 -22.41 38.84
N ARG A 662 1.44 -21.69 39.95
CA ARG A 662 0.39 -21.97 40.93
C ARG A 662 -1.02 -21.78 40.35
N THR A 663 -1.22 -20.77 39.51
CA THR A 663 -2.54 -20.42 38.96
C THR A 663 -2.92 -21.30 37.77
N ASN A 664 -2.00 -21.62 36.86
CA ASN A 664 -2.33 -22.29 35.59
C ASN A 664 -2.37 -23.83 35.64
N ASN A 665 -2.05 -24.46 36.79
CA ASN A 665 -2.24 -25.90 37.08
C ASN A 665 -2.07 -26.85 35.87
N PHE A 666 -0.86 -26.93 35.31
CA PHE A 666 -0.58 -27.80 34.17
C PHE A 666 -0.66 -29.28 34.56
N TRP A 667 -1.28 -30.10 33.71
CA TRP A 667 -1.46 -31.55 33.93
C TRP A 667 -0.15 -32.34 34.02
N GLN A 668 0.96 -31.76 33.56
CA GLN A 668 2.29 -32.37 33.47
C GLN A 668 3.28 -31.77 34.50
N LEU A 669 2.79 -30.98 35.47
CA LEU A 669 3.60 -30.37 36.51
C LEU A 669 3.06 -30.71 37.91
N PRO A 670 3.94 -30.74 38.93
CA PRO A 670 3.53 -31.04 40.30
C PRO A 670 2.55 -29.99 40.85
N ARG A 671 1.55 -30.46 41.60
CA ARG A 671 0.57 -29.60 42.28
C ARG A 671 1.15 -29.00 43.55
N LEU A 672 2.00 -27.98 43.40
CA LEU A 672 2.66 -27.30 44.51
C LEU A 672 1.90 -26.05 45.00
N THR A 673 2.06 -25.73 46.29
CA THR A 673 1.64 -24.43 46.84
C THR A 673 2.53 -23.31 46.28
N TYR A 674 2.15 -22.05 46.46
CA TYR A 674 2.97 -20.90 46.07
C TYR A 674 4.40 -20.97 46.65
N HIS A 675 4.52 -21.30 47.94
CA HIS A 675 5.82 -21.49 48.59
C HIS A 675 6.57 -22.72 48.08
N GLY A 676 5.85 -23.79 47.72
CA GLY A 676 6.42 -24.95 47.03
C GLY A 676 7.05 -24.56 45.69
N TRP A 677 6.34 -23.80 44.85
CA TRP A 677 6.87 -23.29 43.59
C TRP A 677 8.08 -22.37 43.79
N LEU A 678 8.06 -21.49 44.80
CA LEU A 678 9.22 -20.65 45.11
C LEU A 678 10.47 -21.46 45.45
N ALA A 679 10.32 -22.62 46.10
CA ALA A 679 11.43 -23.52 46.39
C ALA A 679 11.85 -24.34 45.16
N TYR A 680 10.88 -24.76 44.34
CA TYR A 680 11.09 -25.66 43.20
C TYR A 680 11.69 -24.98 41.96
N LEU A 681 11.40 -23.69 41.74
CA LEU A 681 11.89 -22.99 40.55
C LEU A 681 13.42 -23.02 40.44
N PRO A 682 14.00 -23.15 39.23
CA PRO A 682 15.45 -23.09 39.08
C PRO A 682 15.99 -21.71 39.49
N GLU A 683 17.22 -21.64 40.02
CA GLU A 683 17.84 -20.34 40.34
C GLU A 683 18.15 -19.51 39.08
N ARG A 684 18.39 -20.20 37.96
CA ARG A 684 18.78 -19.61 36.68
C ARG A 684 17.90 -20.16 35.57
N CYS A 685 17.59 -19.30 34.60
CA CYS A 685 16.91 -19.68 33.38
C CYS A 685 17.44 -18.85 32.21
N GLU A 686 16.91 -19.09 31.02
CA GLU A 686 17.25 -18.27 29.87
C GLU A 686 16.34 -17.05 29.78
N ARG A 687 16.91 -15.91 29.37
CA ARG A 687 16.14 -14.70 29.05
C ARG A 687 16.38 -14.30 27.61
N TRP A 688 15.29 -14.08 26.89
CA TRP A 688 15.27 -13.71 25.48
C TRP A 688 14.73 -12.28 25.32
N GLY A 689 15.25 -11.58 24.31
CA GLY A 689 14.94 -10.18 24.03
C GLY A 689 13.92 -9.98 22.91
N LYS A 690 13.74 -10.94 22.01
CA LYS A 690 12.86 -10.80 20.84
C LYS A 690 12.08 -12.08 20.58
N LEU A 691 10.90 -11.92 19.98
CA LEU A 691 9.97 -12.97 19.56
C LEU A 691 9.60 -12.71 18.10
N ARG A 692 9.45 -13.77 17.32
CA ARG A 692 8.74 -13.80 16.04
C ARG A 692 7.65 -14.85 16.15
N ILE A 693 6.42 -14.45 15.83
CA ILE A 693 5.31 -15.38 15.67
C ILE A 693 5.36 -15.81 14.19
N GLY A 694 5.52 -17.10 13.91
CA GLY A 694 5.58 -17.67 12.56
C GLY A 694 4.23 -17.65 11.85
N ASP A 695 4.19 -18.24 10.65
CA ASP A 695 3.05 -18.15 9.71
C ASP A 695 2.51 -16.72 9.54
N GLY A 696 3.49 -15.81 9.51
CA GLY A 696 3.34 -14.37 9.33
C GLY A 696 2.60 -13.63 10.45
N GLY A 697 2.82 -14.08 11.68
CA GLY A 697 2.71 -13.21 12.84
C GLY A 697 3.83 -12.15 12.93
N ASP A 698 3.77 -11.34 13.98
CA ASP A 698 4.66 -10.18 14.16
C ASP A 698 6.04 -10.53 14.72
N CYS A 699 7.03 -9.69 14.37
CA CYS A 699 8.30 -9.61 15.09
C CYS A 699 8.20 -8.59 16.23
N ILE A 700 8.37 -9.06 17.46
CA ILE A 700 8.19 -8.30 18.70
C ILE A 700 9.56 -8.16 19.38
N ARG A 701 9.90 -6.94 19.80
CA ARG A 701 11.11 -6.66 20.60
C ARG A 701 10.69 -6.30 22.00
N SER A 702 11.17 -7.02 23.00
CA SER A 702 10.90 -6.67 24.40
C SER A 702 11.61 -5.38 24.82
N ALA A 703 11.18 -4.77 25.93
CA ALA A 703 11.70 -3.50 26.41
C ALA A 703 13.21 -3.56 26.69
N VAL A 704 13.71 -4.70 27.19
CA VAL A 704 15.15 -4.92 27.42
C VAL A 704 15.98 -5.00 26.14
N ALA A 705 15.35 -5.30 25.00
CA ALA A 705 15.99 -5.31 23.69
C ALA A 705 15.83 -3.97 22.96
N CYS A 706 14.99 -3.06 23.48
CA CYS A 706 14.88 -1.70 22.99
C CYS A 706 15.98 -0.86 23.65
N ASN A 707 17.00 -0.47 22.88
CA ASN A 707 18.06 0.43 23.36
C ASN A 707 17.79 1.87 22.87
N PRO A 708 17.26 2.77 23.73
CA PRO A 708 16.99 4.15 23.34
C PRO A 708 18.26 4.94 22.98
N SER A 709 19.44 4.48 23.39
CA SER A 709 20.73 5.09 23.06
C SER A 709 21.35 4.54 21.77
N SER A 710 20.78 3.50 21.16
CA SER A 710 21.27 2.96 19.89
C SER A 710 20.80 3.82 18.72
N ILE A 711 21.72 4.15 17.81
CA ILE A 711 21.43 4.83 16.53
C ILE A 711 20.38 4.03 15.72
N TYR A 712 20.40 2.69 15.86
CA TYR A 712 19.56 1.71 15.18
C TYR A 712 18.34 1.26 16.02
N GLY A 713 18.25 1.66 17.30
CA GLY A 713 17.26 1.23 18.29
C GLY A 713 16.24 2.30 18.71
N LYS A 714 16.02 3.34 17.90
CA LYS A 714 15.19 4.51 18.23
C LYS A 714 13.70 4.25 18.47
N ARG A 715 13.22 3.02 18.26
CA ARG A 715 11.81 2.65 18.36
C ARG A 715 11.57 1.61 19.43
N ASP A 716 10.66 1.94 20.32
CA ASP A 716 10.04 1.02 21.25
C ASP A 716 8.89 0.27 20.56
N SER A 717 9.16 -1.00 20.23
CA SER A 717 8.18 -1.96 19.71
C SER A 717 7.88 -3.07 20.71
N SER A 718 7.91 -2.74 22.01
CA SER A 718 7.67 -3.68 23.10
C SER A 718 6.23 -3.72 23.59
N PHE A 719 5.37 -2.87 23.05
CA PHE A 719 3.95 -2.90 23.38
C PHE A 719 3.25 -4.02 22.61
N VAL A 720 2.41 -4.80 23.29
CA VAL A 720 1.78 -6.00 22.75
C VAL A 720 0.31 -6.07 23.14
N ARG A 721 -0.48 -6.70 22.26
CA ARG A 721 -1.81 -7.22 22.59
C ARG A 721 -1.67 -8.61 23.21
N ARG A 722 -2.49 -8.89 24.22
CA ARG A 722 -2.54 -10.17 24.91
C ARG A 722 -3.98 -10.61 25.21
N ASP A 723 -4.16 -11.90 25.42
CA ASP A 723 -5.36 -12.41 26.09
C ASP A 723 -5.22 -12.24 27.62
N GLU A 724 -6.31 -12.02 28.31
CA GLU A 724 -6.33 -12.05 29.78
C GLU A 724 -6.34 -13.49 30.31
N ASN A 725 -5.31 -13.86 31.06
CA ASN A 725 -5.44 -14.87 32.10
C ASN A 725 -5.48 -14.16 33.45
N GLU A 726 -6.43 -14.55 34.31
CA GLU A 726 -6.45 -14.11 35.70
C GLU A 726 -5.13 -14.49 36.37
N ASN A 727 -4.40 -13.49 36.86
CA ASN A 727 -3.18 -13.68 37.64
C ASN A 727 -3.48 -13.54 39.14
N ASP A 728 -4.59 -14.15 39.56
CA ASP A 728 -5.05 -14.22 40.95
C ASP A 728 -4.71 -15.63 41.50
N PRO A 729 -3.90 -15.74 42.57
CA PRO A 729 -3.59 -17.03 43.19
C PRO A 729 -4.79 -17.71 43.86
N ASP A 730 -5.88 -16.96 44.11
CA ASP A 730 -7.08 -17.41 44.83
C ASP A 730 -8.32 -17.54 43.92
N ALA A 731 -8.24 -17.12 42.65
CA ALA A 731 -9.35 -17.24 41.70
C ALA A 731 -9.39 -18.62 41.02
N THR A 732 -10.60 -19.10 40.74
CA THR A 732 -10.83 -20.24 39.86
C THR A 732 -10.50 -19.86 38.42
N VAL A 733 -9.63 -20.65 37.76
CA VAL A 733 -9.24 -20.47 36.36
C VAL A 733 -10.47 -20.33 35.47
N ASN A 734 -10.74 -19.11 35.02
CA ASN A 734 -11.75 -18.82 34.02
C ASN A 734 -11.02 -18.19 32.83
N MET A 735 -10.99 -18.90 31.70
CA MET A 735 -10.41 -18.38 30.46
C MET A 735 -11.38 -17.33 29.92
N ILE A 736 -11.24 -16.08 30.35
CA ILE A 736 -12.07 -14.99 29.85
C ILE A 736 -11.40 -14.46 28.58
N GLY A 737 -12.12 -14.43 27.47
CA GLY A 737 -11.67 -13.84 26.20
C GLY A 737 -11.60 -12.31 26.23
N VAL A 738 -11.12 -11.70 27.31
CA VAL A 738 -10.93 -10.24 27.40
C VAL A 738 -9.58 -9.90 26.78
N THR A 739 -9.57 -8.90 25.89
CA THR A 739 -8.36 -8.39 25.26
C THR A 739 -7.66 -7.41 26.21
N GLY A 740 -6.36 -7.58 26.41
CA GLY A 740 -5.54 -6.70 27.23
C GLY A 740 -4.31 -6.17 26.48
N TYR A 741 -3.72 -5.09 26.99
CA TYR A 741 -2.52 -4.46 26.43
C TYR A 741 -1.45 -4.24 27.48
N GLY A 742 -0.18 -4.29 27.06
CA GLY A 742 0.94 -4.07 27.96
C GLY A 742 2.29 -4.01 27.27
N ARG A 743 3.32 -3.69 28.04
CA ARG A 743 4.71 -3.72 27.59
C ARG A 743 5.33 -5.06 27.92
N LEU A 744 5.80 -5.79 26.91
CA LEU A 744 6.64 -6.97 27.06
C LEU A 744 8.02 -6.53 27.53
N ASP A 745 8.34 -6.75 28.80
CA ASP A 745 9.63 -6.32 29.35
C ASP A 745 10.76 -7.26 28.90
N PHE A 746 10.54 -8.57 28.95
CA PHE A 746 11.44 -9.63 28.48
C PHE A 746 10.73 -10.99 28.42
N ILE A 747 11.38 -11.98 27.81
CA ILE A 747 10.88 -13.35 27.69
C ILE A 747 11.78 -14.27 28.51
N LEU A 748 11.22 -15.24 29.22
CA LEU A 748 11.95 -16.25 29.99
C LEU A 748 11.69 -17.64 29.39
N ALA A 749 12.73 -18.45 29.22
CA ALA A 749 12.56 -19.88 28.97
C ALA A 749 13.02 -20.65 30.20
N VAL A 750 12.07 -21.28 30.89
CA VAL A 750 12.28 -22.01 32.15
C VAL A 750 12.16 -23.49 31.85
N THR A 751 13.27 -24.21 31.97
CA THR A 751 13.31 -25.67 31.75
C THR A 751 13.35 -26.39 33.09
N PHE A 752 12.41 -27.30 33.32
CA PHE A 752 12.43 -28.22 34.44
C PHE A 752 13.11 -29.52 34.01
N PRO A 753 14.06 -30.06 34.80
CA PRO A 753 14.65 -31.36 34.53
C PRO A 753 13.62 -32.47 34.81
N THR A 754 13.91 -33.67 34.32
CA THR A 754 13.18 -34.88 34.72
C THR A 754 13.20 -35.04 36.24
N ASP A 755 12.03 -35.25 36.82
CA ASP A 755 11.83 -35.35 38.26
C ASP A 755 10.68 -36.31 38.56
N GLN A 756 11.05 -37.55 38.89
CA GLN A 756 10.08 -38.63 39.14
C GLN A 756 9.28 -38.42 40.42
N GLU A 757 9.79 -37.67 41.41
CA GLU A 757 9.03 -37.37 42.63
C GLU A 757 7.90 -36.36 42.37
N ASN A 758 8.06 -35.56 41.32
CA ASN A 758 7.13 -34.50 40.94
C ASN A 758 6.40 -34.79 39.61
N GLU A 759 6.40 -36.06 39.17
CA GLU A 759 5.69 -36.55 37.96
C GLU A 759 6.14 -35.87 36.64
N ILE A 760 7.41 -35.44 36.56
CA ILE A 760 8.00 -34.88 35.34
C ILE A 760 8.81 -35.98 34.63
N ASP A 761 8.19 -36.64 33.65
CA ASP A 761 8.78 -37.78 32.93
C ASP A 761 9.88 -37.38 31.94
N ALA A 762 9.88 -36.13 31.46
CA ALA A 762 10.86 -35.60 30.50
C ALA A 762 11.15 -34.12 30.77
N PRO A 763 12.36 -33.63 30.42
CA PRO A 763 12.66 -32.21 30.57
C PRO A 763 11.65 -31.37 29.79
N THR A 764 11.00 -30.43 30.47
CA THR A 764 9.92 -29.64 29.89
C THR A 764 10.24 -28.15 30.00
N THR A 765 10.19 -27.44 28.88
CA THR A 765 10.45 -26.00 28.82
C THR A 765 9.17 -25.19 28.69
N HIS A 766 9.02 -24.19 29.56
CA HIS A 766 7.97 -23.18 29.46
C HIS A 766 8.55 -21.84 29.05
N VAL A 767 8.01 -21.26 27.98
CA VAL A 767 8.38 -19.94 27.48
C VAL A 767 7.34 -18.93 27.97
N LEU A 768 7.80 -17.99 28.78
CA LEU A 768 6.98 -17.08 29.58
C LEU A 768 7.25 -15.63 29.19
N ALA A 769 6.20 -14.84 29.04
CA ALA A 769 6.25 -13.41 28.78
C ALA A 769 6.14 -12.62 30.09
N HIS A 770 7.15 -11.82 30.45
CA HIS A 770 7.02 -10.83 31.53
C HIS A 770 6.44 -9.54 30.96
N ILE A 771 5.24 -9.17 31.41
CA ILE A 771 4.48 -8.04 30.88
C ILE A 771 4.16 -7.05 32.00
N THR A 772 4.32 -5.76 31.71
CA THR A 772 3.78 -4.68 32.52
C THR A 772 2.52 -4.13 31.86
N GLU A 773 1.36 -4.22 32.50
CA GLU A 773 0.08 -3.82 31.89
C GLU A 773 -0.01 -2.31 31.62
N ALA A 774 -0.77 -1.96 30.59
CA ALA A 774 -1.38 -0.65 30.52
C ALA A 774 -2.51 -0.60 31.55
N LYS A 775 -2.40 0.30 32.53
CA LYS A 775 -3.30 0.32 33.68
C LYS A 775 -4.69 0.79 33.26
N ASP A 776 -5.73 0.15 33.82
CA ASP A 776 -7.13 0.53 33.66
C ASP A 776 -7.58 0.51 32.18
N VAL A 777 -7.01 -0.40 31.38
CA VAL A 777 -7.36 -0.62 29.98
C VAL A 777 -8.27 -1.83 29.85
N GLU A 778 -9.50 -1.59 29.39
CA GLU A 778 -10.48 -2.62 29.03
C GLU A 778 -10.94 -2.35 27.59
N GLY A 779 -11.20 -3.42 26.82
CA GLY A 779 -11.68 -3.34 25.44
C GLY A 779 -10.66 -3.73 24.37
N ASP A 780 -11.08 -3.72 23.10
CA ASP A 780 -10.24 -4.03 21.94
C ASP A 780 -9.84 -2.76 21.19
N ALA A 781 -8.56 -2.39 21.26
CA ALA A 781 -8.03 -1.19 20.60
C ALA A 781 -7.98 -1.33 19.07
N ALA A 782 -8.26 -2.52 18.52
CA ALA A 782 -8.44 -2.73 17.09
C ALA A 782 -9.88 -2.40 16.64
N GLU A 783 -10.84 -2.37 17.55
CA GLU A 783 -12.25 -2.05 17.27
C GLU A 783 -12.60 -0.61 17.65
N GLU A 784 -12.07 -0.14 18.78
CA GLU A 784 -12.31 1.18 19.31
C GLU A 784 -11.03 1.89 19.75
N ARG A 785 -11.12 3.19 20.01
CA ARG A 785 -9.97 3.98 20.46
C ARG A 785 -9.82 3.90 21.97
N ILE A 786 -8.77 3.21 22.40
CA ILE A 786 -8.47 2.99 23.81
C ILE A 786 -7.22 3.78 24.22
N SER A 787 -7.27 4.39 25.39
CA SER A 787 -6.18 5.21 25.93
C SER A 787 -5.83 4.86 27.37
N PHE A 788 -4.57 5.03 27.75
CA PHE A 788 -4.09 4.86 29.13
C PHE A 788 -3.10 5.97 29.52
N THR A 789 -2.89 6.16 30.82
CA THR A 789 -1.98 7.21 31.32
C THR A 789 -0.76 6.68 32.03
N LYS A 790 -0.85 5.46 32.61
CA LYS A 790 0.20 4.88 33.43
C LYS A 790 0.31 3.39 33.18
N PHE A 791 1.51 2.87 33.39
CA PHE A 791 1.73 1.43 33.48
C PHE A 791 1.31 0.92 34.87
N GLY A 792 0.71 -0.26 34.89
CA GLY A 792 0.17 -0.91 36.08
C GLY A 792 1.14 -1.92 36.68
N ARG A 793 0.60 -3.05 37.16
CA ARG A 793 1.42 -4.12 37.73
C ARG A 793 2.13 -4.92 36.63
N SER A 794 3.23 -5.55 37.00
CA SER A 794 3.86 -6.55 36.14
C SER A 794 3.42 -7.95 36.53
N PHE A 795 3.36 -8.85 35.56
CA PHE A 795 3.02 -10.25 35.73
C PHE A 795 3.66 -11.11 34.64
N VAL A 796 3.44 -12.42 34.74
CA VAL A 796 3.94 -13.41 33.79
C VAL A 796 2.76 -14.12 33.16
N LEU A 797 2.82 -14.31 31.84
CA LEU A 797 1.88 -15.12 31.05
C LEU A 797 2.64 -16.16 30.24
N ASP A 798 1.93 -17.15 29.70
CA ASP A 798 2.47 -17.97 28.62
C ASP A 798 2.76 -17.08 27.40
N ILE A 799 3.84 -17.37 26.68
CA ILE A 799 4.17 -16.61 25.47
C ILE A 799 3.08 -16.70 24.40
N THR A 800 2.29 -17.78 24.37
CA THR A 800 1.15 -17.97 23.45
C THR A 800 -0.02 -17.01 23.73
N SER A 801 -0.04 -16.38 24.90
CA SER A 801 -0.98 -15.31 25.21
C SER A 801 -0.62 -13.99 24.51
N VAL A 802 0.61 -13.82 24.02
CA VAL A 802 1.03 -12.65 23.23
C VAL A 802 0.58 -12.84 21.78
N LYS A 803 -0.33 -11.98 21.31
CA LYS A 803 -0.96 -12.15 19.99
C LYS A 803 -0.27 -11.41 18.87
N ASN A 804 0.12 -10.17 19.11
CA ASN A 804 0.70 -9.29 18.11
C ASN A 804 1.37 -8.07 18.76
N VAL A 805 2.19 -7.38 17.97
CA VAL A 805 2.75 -6.09 18.39
C VAL A 805 1.66 -5.02 18.28
N ALA A 806 1.63 -4.11 19.25
CA ALA A 806 0.79 -2.92 19.23
C ALA A 806 1.70 -1.68 19.24
N GLY A 807 1.19 -0.58 18.71
CA GLY A 807 1.79 0.74 18.82
C GLY A 807 1.10 1.58 19.87
N ARG A 808 1.68 2.73 20.20
CA ARG A 808 1.00 3.76 21.00
C ARG A 808 1.43 5.16 20.60
N VAL A 809 0.54 6.13 20.70
CA VAL A 809 0.77 7.54 20.37
C VAL A 809 0.53 8.37 21.61
N PHE A 810 1.52 9.16 22.02
CA PHE A 810 1.35 10.11 23.11
C PHE A 810 0.71 11.41 22.61
N THR A 811 -0.27 11.91 23.34
CA THR A 811 -0.93 13.18 23.03
C THR A 811 -1.27 13.95 24.30
N ARG A 812 -1.21 15.28 24.23
CA ARG A 812 -1.72 16.20 25.26
C ARG A 812 -3.02 16.88 24.87
N ALA A 813 -3.64 16.46 23.77
CA ALA A 813 -4.78 17.15 23.17
C ALA A 813 -6.03 17.18 24.08
N THR A 814 -6.20 16.15 24.90
CA THR A 814 -7.37 15.96 25.80
C THR A 814 -7.01 16.11 27.28
N ARG A 815 -5.74 15.88 27.64
CA ARG A 815 -5.24 15.86 29.01
C ARG A 815 -3.90 16.56 29.08
N GLU A 816 -3.77 17.55 29.96
CA GLU A 816 -2.53 18.34 30.10
C GLU A 816 -1.33 17.46 30.53
N ALA A 817 -1.56 16.50 31.43
CA ALA A 817 -0.56 15.50 31.82
C ALA A 817 -0.19 14.52 30.69
N GLY A 818 -0.99 14.48 29.63
CA GLY A 818 -0.88 13.60 28.49
C GLY A 818 -1.46 12.21 28.70
N GLU A 819 -1.75 11.54 27.59
CA GLU A 819 -2.21 10.16 27.54
C GLU A 819 -1.59 9.42 26.36
N TRP A 820 -1.58 8.09 26.46
CA TRP A 820 -1.17 7.19 25.39
C TRP A 820 -2.40 6.56 24.76
N VAL A 821 -2.61 6.80 23.47
CA VAL A 821 -3.64 6.10 22.70
C VAL A 821 -3.00 4.88 22.04
N ILE A 822 -3.65 3.72 22.20
CA ILE A 822 -3.17 2.45 21.67
C ILE A 822 -3.50 2.37 20.17
N ILE A 823 -2.54 1.93 19.37
CA ILE A 823 -2.71 1.64 17.95
C ILE A 823 -2.56 0.14 17.77
N ASP A 824 -3.67 -0.57 17.67
CA ASP A 824 -3.70 -2.00 17.39
C ASP A 824 -4.16 -2.23 15.94
N ARG A 825 -3.48 -3.17 15.27
CA ARG A 825 -3.79 -3.54 13.89
C ARG A 825 -4.35 -4.95 13.78
N SER A 826 -4.79 -5.62 14.84
CA SER A 826 -5.09 -7.07 14.83
C SER A 826 -6.56 -7.51 14.76
N GLY A 827 -7.52 -6.62 14.47
CA GLY A 827 -8.94 -7.01 14.32
C GLY A 827 -9.17 -8.11 13.27
N GLY A 828 -10.34 -8.78 13.22
CA GLY A 828 -10.63 -9.99 12.40
C GLY A 828 -10.41 -9.94 10.87
N ILE A 829 -9.87 -8.83 10.35
CA ILE A 829 -9.41 -8.61 8.96
C ILE A 829 -7.87 -8.50 8.92
N CYS A 830 -7.19 -8.85 10.01
CA CYS A 830 -5.80 -8.51 10.24
C CYS A 830 -4.97 -9.65 10.83
N ARG A 831 -4.33 -10.41 9.94
CA ARG A 831 -2.95 -10.84 10.16
C ARG A 831 -2.15 -10.47 8.93
N THR A 832 -1.18 -9.60 9.16
CA THR A 832 -0.22 -9.16 8.16
C THR A 832 1.00 -10.06 8.23
N ASP A 833 1.15 -10.96 7.26
CA ASP A 833 2.37 -11.74 7.09
C ASP A 833 3.58 -10.83 6.83
N PHE A 834 4.33 -10.52 7.88
CA PHE A 834 5.56 -9.72 7.81
C PHE A 834 6.80 -10.58 8.07
N ARG A 835 7.39 -11.14 7.01
CA ARG A 835 8.75 -11.71 7.12
C ARG A 835 9.82 -10.64 6.87
N VAL A 836 10.07 -9.74 7.82
CA VAL A 836 11.14 -8.75 7.66
C VAL A 836 12.43 -9.50 7.77
N ASP A 837 13.10 -9.68 6.62
CA ASP A 837 14.54 -9.75 6.62
C ASP A 837 14.99 -8.40 7.21
N GLU A 838 15.11 -8.36 8.54
CA GLU A 838 15.91 -7.36 9.21
C GLU A 838 17.26 -7.49 8.53
N HIS A 839 17.61 -6.53 7.66
CA HIS A 839 18.97 -6.40 7.18
C HIS A 839 19.88 -6.58 8.39
N ASP A 840 20.79 -7.54 8.32
CA ASP A 840 21.90 -7.69 9.25
C ASP A 840 22.60 -6.32 9.30
N SER A 841 22.26 -5.51 10.29
CA SER A 841 22.89 -4.21 10.54
C SER A 841 24.27 -4.37 11.18
N ASP A 842 24.87 -5.55 11.05
CA ASP A 842 26.13 -5.91 11.69
C ASP A 842 27.34 -5.76 10.72
N ASN A 843 27.13 -5.20 9.51
CA ASN A 843 28.20 -4.84 8.58
C ASN A 843 28.15 -3.36 8.18
N GLU A 844 28.41 -2.43 9.09
CA GLU A 844 28.86 -1.07 8.72
C GLU A 844 29.89 -0.58 9.74
N ASP A 845 31.16 -0.95 9.52
CA ASP A 845 32.32 -0.32 10.14
C ASP A 845 32.64 1.02 9.43
N GLY A 846 32.74 2.10 10.23
CA GLY A 846 33.16 3.45 9.80
C GLY A 846 32.09 4.16 8.95
N TRP A 847 31.76 5.43 9.13
CA TRP A 847 32.66 6.57 9.18
C TRP A 847 31.96 7.74 9.88
N ALA A 848 32.64 8.30 10.88
CA ALA A 848 32.42 9.66 11.31
C ALA A 848 33.18 10.61 10.36
N ASN A 849 32.44 11.42 9.60
CA ASN A 849 32.67 12.85 9.34
C ASN A 849 31.74 13.36 8.23
#